data_AF-A0A922P2X5-F1
#
_entry.id   AF-A0A922P2X5-F1
#
_cell.length_a   1.000
_cell.length_b   1.000
_cell.length_c   1.000
_cell.angle_alpha   90.00
_cell.angle_beta   90.00
_cell.angle_gamma   90.00
#
_symmetry.space_group_name_H-M   'P 1'
#
loop_
_entity.id
_entity.type
_entity.pdbx_description
1 polymer ?
#
loop_
_entity_poly.entity_id
_entity_poly.type
_entity_poly.pdbx_seq_one_letter_code
_entity_poly.pdbx_strand_id
1 'polypeptide(L)'
;MSMLTQTKELLTKEGAFSGEQNKHLQSVIEAISFPTIDPKMKAVIAVSQITSFASQFRRNIKLWDDHTEVPINAISFVITGSGAGKDSSVKAARKCFTSGYKVLEGKAMEAAVKEAIAQAKEEGLPNPQDEAIYKPYLKPVPPVDIMPTTGPGLIQHINDIGDVGVGAGIMYSGEFSDELAYNQDMVENIKTLSEIYDTGDKEVKYTKSAEFRSKAIAGQPVSALFVGSPGHILYDEGTKKKFHIAFMSKLARRSWFCYAADKIEEQVFDTLEEFWEYEEEIETRSKHARLAMDTLVKEIAKYHAKHIGKEIAVSKSVERLYKTYKRYNNDLADLLPNQDSTYALIRRHLQWKALKLAGAFAIMEKEDEVTPEHYIEAIRFCEILDKDMEEFERDLNKAPHELLVDFFHTKTLVDGKSEISTHDLKKQGFMNNVSNTKLKEMVALCAGYDQNSVYSVINDGSAIHYEPIVKTDVINVTYKEIDTSQLNAAVESGDFNAIRQAKHNIASTTNYGFEAADTSFDELPQLLAGDYAFSPYRFKDGVRRKENLESGTKWVVLDIDDSPLSAEEAHFMLGDINHHIALTSDKDNNFKFRVLLELDSEVYLDPAAWKHFYLKIADDLGLRADPLPQSQIFYSYAGRDVYSNTESSPLPTRDYLMYAKDMATDKETAGRVMTNAQRRAQLNDPTTTFEYAFEAKFGEGSRSMYRMMRHAQDLGADLDEVLQLLEDVNDYWESPMPEERLEKLRDQGRRLF
;
A
#
# COMPACT_ATOMS: atom_id res chain seq x y z
N MET A 1 -31.01 -9.04 -20.30
CA MET A 1 -29.54 -9.10 -20.21
C MET A 1 -28.98 -7.78 -20.72
N SER A 2 -28.25 -7.02 -19.91
CA SER A 2 -27.76 -5.69 -20.32
C SER A 2 -26.75 -5.80 -21.49
N MET A 3 -26.53 -4.71 -22.22
CA MET A 3 -25.51 -4.69 -23.29
C MET A 3 -24.11 -4.98 -22.75
N LEU A 4 -23.80 -4.53 -21.54
CA LEU A 4 -22.56 -4.86 -20.85
C LEU A 4 -22.40 -6.37 -20.66
N THR A 5 -23.44 -7.06 -20.17
CA THR A 5 -23.39 -8.51 -19.98
C THR A 5 -23.19 -9.24 -21.31
N GLN A 6 -23.92 -8.87 -22.36
CA GLN A 6 -23.80 -9.52 -23.69
C GLN A 6 -22.43 -9.30 -24.33
N THR A 7 -21.88 -8.09 -24.25
CA THR A 7 -20.54 -7.79 -24.79
C THR A 7 -19.44 -8.49 -23.99
N LYS A 8 -19.56 -8.55 -22.66
CA LYS A 8 -18.65 -9.32 -21.80
C LYS A 8 -18.69 -10.81 -22.09
N GLU A 9 -19.89 -11.40 -22.24
CA GLU A 9 -20.05 -12.83 -22.58
C GLU A 9 -19.42 -13.18 -23.92
N LEU A 10 -19.64 -12.35 -24.95
CA LEU A 10 -19.01 -12.54 -26.26
C LEU A 10 -17.48 -12.48 -26.15
N LEU A 11 -16.94 -11.43 -25.52
CA LEU A 11 -15.49 -11.29 -25.35
C LEU A 11 -14.88 -12.44 -24.53
N THR A 12 -15.58 -12.90 -23.49
CA THR A 12 -15.16 -14.06 -22.69
C THR A 12 -15.11 -15.33 -23.54
N LYS A 13 -16.14 -15.56 -24.36
CA LYS A 13 -16.21 -16.72 -25.26
C LYS A 13 -15.08 -16.72 -26.29
N GLU A 14 -14.72 -15.55 -26.82
CA GLU A 14 -13.59 -15.39 -27.75
C GLU A 14 -12.24 -15.45 -27.03
N GLY A 15 -12.21 -15.56 -25.70
CA GLY A 15 -11.01 -15.67 -24.90
C GLY A 15 -10.31 -14.35 -24.62
N ALA A 16 -11.00 -13.21 -24.65
CA ALA A 16 -10.39 -11.89 -24.40
C ALA A 16 -9.89 -11.70 -22.96
N PHE A 17 -10.44 -12.45 -21.99
CA PHE A 17 -10.13 -12.33 -20.56
C PHE A 17 -9.45 -13.60 -19.99
N SER A 18 -9.10 -14.56 -20.83
CA SER A 18 -8.53 -15.85 -20.42
C SER A 18 -7.65 -16.42 -21.51
N GLY A 19 -6.56 -17.11 -21.13
CA GLY A 19 -5.64 -17.76 -22.06
C GLY A 19 -4.24 -17.17 -22.02
N GLU A 20 -3.35 -17.77 -22.80
CA GLU A 20 -1.95 -17.34 -22.88
C GLU A 20 -1.81 -16.03 -23.67
N GLN A 21 -0.78 -15.25 -23.33
CA GLN A 21 -0.38 -14.09 -24.12
C GLN A 21 0.28 -14.53 -25.43
N ASN A 22 0.35 -13.62 -26.41
CA ASN A 22 0.99 -13.87 -27.69
C ASN A 22 2.40 -14.49 -27.51
N LYS A 23 2.73 -15.51 -28.31
CA LYS A 23 3.98 -16.27 -28.22
C LYS A 23 5.24 -15.40 -28.35
N HIS A 24 5.21 -14.35 -29.17
CA HIS A 24 6.34 -13.43 -29.34
C HIS A 24 6.49 -12.53 -28.12
N LEU A 25 5.38 -12.11 -27.52
CA LEU A 25 5.38 -11.39 -26.25
C LEU A 25 5.98 -12.24 -25.14
N GLN A 26 5.54 -13.50 -24.99
CA GLN A 26 6.10 -14.43 -24.01
C GLN A 26 7.60 -14.66 -24.21
N SER A 27 8.04 -14.87 -25.45
CA SER A 27 9.47 -15.05 -25.76
C SER A 27 10.33 -13.86 -25.33
N VAL A 28 9.84 -12.63 -25.48
CA VAL A 28 10.57 -11.42 -25.03
C VAL A 28 10.49 -11.25 -23.51
N ILE A 29 9.40 -11.67 -22.86
CA ILE A 29 9.30 -11.69 -21.39
C ILE A 29 10.31 -12.67 -20.80
N GLU A 30 10.41 -13.89 -21.34
CA GLU A 30 11.36 -14.92 -20.91
C GLU A 30 12.82 -14.51 -21.11
N ALA A 31 13.09 -13.67 -22.12
CA ALA A 31 14.40 -13.07 -22.34
C ALA A 31 14.86 -12.12 -21.21
N ILE A 32 13.95 -11.66 -20.34
CA ILE A 32 14.22 -10.78 -19.20
C ILE A 32 14.44 -11.63 -17.94
N SER A 33 15.71 -11.89 -17.63
CA SER A 33 16.19 -12.85 -16.62
C SER A 33 16.15 -12.36 -15.17
N PHE A 34 15.33 -11.36 -14.85
CA PHE A 34 15.31 -10.77 -13.51
C PHE A 34 14.02 -11.20 -12.78
N PRO A 35 14.07 -12.20 -11.88
CA PRO A 35 12.87 -12.73 -11.23
C PRO A 35 12.21 -11.73 -10.27
N THR A 36 12.99 -10.81 -9.71
CA THR A 36 12.54 -9.74 -8.81
C THR A 36 11.83 -8.57 -9.51
N ILE A 37 11.52 -8.71 -10.80
CA ILE A 37 10.86 -7.68 -11.60
C ILE A 37 9.42 -8.10 -11.89
N ASP A 38 8.51 -7.15 -11.65
CA ASP A 38 7.08 -7.32 -11.87
C ASP A 38 6.77 -7.89 -13.28
N PRO A 39 6.00 -8.98 -13.40
CA PRO A 39 5.62 -9.56 -14.68
C PRO A 39 4.93 -8.57 -15.63
N LYS A 40 4.08 -7.67 -15.12
CA LYS A 40 3.42 -6.60 -15.90
C LYS A 40 4.47 -5.65 -16.48
N MET A 41 5.48 -5.29 -15.69
CA MET A 41 6.59 -4.46 -16.16
C MET A 41 7.36 -5.14 -17.30
N LYS A 42 7.69 -6.43 -17.17
CA LYS A 42 8.32 -7.19 -18.26
C LYS A 42 7.46 -7.19 -19.52
N ALA A 43 6.15 -7.39 -19.36
CA ALA A 43 5.20 -7.41 -20.47
C ALA A 43 5.10 -6.05 -21.18
N VAL A 44 5.06 -4.93 -20.44
CA VAL A 44 5.03 -3.58 -21.04
C VAL A 44 6.32 -3.25 -21.77
N ILE A 45 7.48 -3.60 -21.20
CA ILE A 45 8.77 -3.44 -21.88
C ILE A 45 8.80 -4.27 -23.17
N ALA A 46 8.33 -5.52 -23.12
CA ALA A 46 8.27 -6.40 -24.28
C ALA A 46 7.34 -5.87 -25.38
N VAL A 47 6.13 -5.42 -25.03
CA VAL A 47 5.18 -4.78 -25.97
C VAL A 47 5.78 -3.51 -26.60
N SER A 48 6.48 -2.70 -25.81
CA SER A 48 7.18 -1.52 -26.32
C SER A 48 8.22 -1.90 -27.39
N GLN A 49 9.02 -2.94 -27.16
CA GLN A 49 10.03 -3.38 -28.13
C GLN A 49 9.40 -4.03 -29.38
N ILE A 50 8.41 -4.91 -29.21
CA ILE A 50 7.69 -5.55 -30.32
C ILE A 50 7.05 -4.49 -31.23
N THR A 51 6.32 -3.55 -30.64
CA THR A 51 5.63 -2.51 -31.41
C THR A 51 6.63 -1.58 -32.10
N SER A 52 7.74 -1.24 -31.43
CA SER A 52 8.79 -0.38 -31.99
C SER A 52 9.60 -1.06 -33.09
N PHE A 53 9.71 -2.39 -33.07
CA PHE A 53 10.31 -3.14 -34.17
C PHE A 53 9.33 -3.25 -35.35
N ALA A 54 8.07 -3.56 -35.09
CA ALA A 54 7.03 -3.63 -36.12
C ALA A 54 6.82 -2.28 -36.84
N SER A 55 6.95 -1.17 -36.12
CA SER A 55 6.79 0.17 -36.70
C SER A 55 7.84 0.52 -37.76
N GLN A 56 9.03 -0.10 -37.71
CA GLN A 56 10.13 0.19 -38.64
C GLN A 56 9.79 -0.12 -40.10
N PHE A 57 8.85 -1.03 -40.34
CA PHE A 57 8.40 -1.40 -41.69
C PHE A 57 7.43 -0.38 -42.30
N ARG A 58 6.91 0.56 -41.50
CA ARG A 58 5.95 1.61 -41.90
C ARG A 58 4.70 1.03 -42.60
N ARG A 59 4.25 -0.12 -42.11
CA ARG A 59 3.07 -0.82 -42.60
C ARG A 59 1.85 -0.39 -41.78
N ASN A 60 1.26 0.75 -42.14
CA ASN A 60 0.12 1.31 -41.42
C ASN A 60 -1.12 0.40 -41.56
N ILE A 61 -1.95 0.35 -40.52
CA ILE A 61 -3.22 -0.38 -40.53
C ILE A 61 -4.24 0.44 -41.32
N LYS A 62 -4.78 -0.13 -42.40
CA LYS A 62 -5.89 0.47 -43.14
C LYS A 62 -7.21 0.08 -42.48
N LEU A 63 -7.98 1.07 -42.04
CA LEU A 63 -9.28 0.82 -41.42
C LEU A 63 -10.34 0.44 -42.47
N TRP A 64 -11.44 -0.13 -41.96
CA TRP A 64 -12.63 -0.52 -42.72
C TRP A 64 -13.42 0.67 -43.33
N ASP A 65 -12.94 1.91 -43.16
CA ASP A 65 -13.49 3.11 -43.79
C ASP A 65 -12.74 3.52 -45.07
N ASP A 66 -11.79 2.69 -45.52
CA ASP A 66 -10.96 2.80 -46.73
C ASP A 66 -10.06 4.04 -46.84
N HIS A 67 -10.15 4.99 -45.90
CA HIS A 67 -9.45 6.28 -45.94
C HIS A 67 -8.54 6.51 -44.75
N THR A 68 -8.79 5.87 -43.61
CA THR A 68 -7.98 6.07 -42.42
C THR A 68 -6.84 5.07 -42.35
N GLU A 69 -5.61 5.58 -42.33
CA GLU A 69 -4.41 4.83 -42.01
C GLU A 69 -4.00 5.07 -40.55
N VAL A 70 -3.69 3.99 -39.83
CA VAL A 70 -3.31 4.03 -38.43
C VAL A 70 -1.89 3.49 -38.28
N PRO A 71 -0.91 4.30 -37.86
CA PRO A 71 0.44 3.81 -37.64
C PRO A 71 0.50 2.82 -36.48
N ILE A 72 1.35 1.81 -36.63
CA ILE A 72 1.73 0.89 -35.56
C ILE A 72 2.74 1.60 -34.66
N ASN A 73 2.33 2.00 -33.47
CA ASN A 73 3.19 2.63 -32.47
C ASN A 73 2.66 2.40 -31.05
N ALA A 74 3.54 2.58 -30.06
CA ALA A 74 3.19 2.49 -28.65
C ALA A 74 3.88 3.57 -27.84
N ILE A 75 3.14 4.21 -26.93
CA ILE A 75 3.71 5.04 -25.85
C ILE A 75 3.51 4.24 -24.57
N SER A 76 4.58 4.03 -23.80
CA SER A 76 4.55 3.18 -22.61
C SER A 76 5.18 3.91 -21.43
N PHE A 77 4.56 3.76 -20.27
CA PHE A 77 5.04 4.25 -18.98
C PHE A 77 5.21 3.07 -18.03
N VAL A 78 6.37 3.00 -17.38
CA VAL A 78 6.66 2.06 -16.32
C VAL A 78 7.10 2.87 -15.09
N ILE A 79 6.22 2.95 -14.10
CA ILE A 79 6.47 3.62 -12.83
C ILE A 79 6.73 2.55 -11.77
N THR A 80 7.96 2.48 -11.28
CA THR A 80 8.38 1.43 -10.33
C THR A 80 9.50 1.93 -9.42
N GLY A 81 9.74 1.27 -8.28
CA GLY A 81 10.75 1.66 -7.30
C GLY A 81 12.16 1.85 -7.88
N SER A 82 12.99 2.70 -7.25
CA SER A 82 14.41 2.82 -7.66
C SER A 82 15.14 1.49 -7.42
N GLY A 83 16.06 1.13 -8.32
CA GLY A 83 16.80 -0.14 -8.23
C GLY A 83 16.08 -1.38 -8.74
N ALA A 84 14.85 -1.28 -9.26
CA ALA A 84 14.04 -2.41 -9.76
C ALA A 84 14.50 -3.01 -11.11
N GLY A 85 15.80 -2.98 -11.44
CA GLY A 85 16.35 -3.63 -12.64
C GLY A 85 15.81 -3.12 -14.00
N LYS A 86 15.34 -1.86 -14.05
CA LYS A 86 14.58 -1.31 -15.19
C LYS A 86 15.39 -1.21 -16.48
N ASP A 87 16.53 -0.52 -16.44
CA ASP A 87 17.39 -0.37 -17.63
C ASP A 87 17.93 -1.72 -18.11
N SER A 88 18.25 -2.61 -17.17
CA SER A 88 18.72 -3.96 -17.48
C SER A 88 17.65 -4.76 -18.23
N SER A 89 16.38 -4.62 -17.84
CA SER A 89 15.25 -5.25 -18.52
C SER A 89 15.04 -4.72 -19.93
N VAL A 90 15.08 -3.40 -20.11
CA VAL A 90 14.99 -2.77 -21.44
C VAL A 90 16.13 -3.23 -22.33
N LYS A 91 17.36 -3.29 -21.81
CA LYS A 91 18.53 -3.81 -22.54
C LYS A 91 18.38 -5.29 -22.90
N ALA A 92 17.86 -6.12 -21.98
CA ALA A 92 17.63 -7.54 -22.24
C ALA A 92 16.59 -7.76 -23.34
N ALA A 93 15.47 -7.02 -23.30
CA ALA A 93 14.45 -7.06 -24.33
C ALA A 93 14.97 -6.56 -25.69
N ARG A 94 15.67 -5.41 -25.72
CA ARG A 94 16.28 -4.85 -26.95
C ARG A 94 17.21 -5.82 -27.66
N LYS A 95 17.98 -6.63 -26.91
CA LYS A 95 18.89 -7.63 -27.49
C LYS A 95 18.18 -8.66 -28.37
N CYS A 96 16.90 -8.94 -28.12
CA CYS A 96 16.09 -9.85 -28.93
C CYS A 96 15.84 -9.37 -30.36
N PHE A 97 16.09 -8.09 -30.67
CA PHE A 97 15.77 -7.47 -31.96
C PHE A 97 17.01 -7.10 -32.79
N THR A 98 18.21 -7.37 -32.27
CA THR A 98 19.49 -6.89 -32.81
C THR A 98 19.70 -7.25 -34.29
N SER A 99 19.51 -8.51 -34.64
CA SER A 99 19.70 -8.99 -36.01
C SER A 99 18.63 -8.47 -36.96
N GLY A 100 17.41 -8.23 -36.47
CA GLY A 100 16.32 -7.61 -37.22
C GLY A 100 16.62 -6.14 -37.57
N TYR A 101 17.05 -5.36 -36.58
CA TYR A 101 17.44 -3.96 -36.79
C TYR A 101 18.61 -3.82 -37.76
N LYS A 102 19.62 -4.71 -37.71
CA LYS A 102 20.71 -4.71 -38.70
C LYS A 102 20.23 -4.88 -40.15
N VAL A 103 19.19 -5.69 -40.37
CA VAL A 103 18.59 -5.83 -41.72
C VAL A 103 17.92 -4.52 -42.15
N LEU A 104 17.22 -3.86 -41.22
CA LEU A 104 16.54 -2.58 -41.47
C LEU A 104 17.51 -1.42 -41.69
N GLU A 105 18.60 -1.34 -40.93
CA GLU A 105 19.68 -0.36 -41.13
C GLU A 105 20.29 -0.49 -42.53
N GLY A 106 20.53 -1.73 -42.99
CA GLY A 106 20.97 -1.99 -44.35
C GLY A 106 19.97 -1.47 -45.40
N LYS A 107 18.66 -1.66 -45.17
CA LYS A 107 17.61 -1.17 -46.06
C LYS A 107 17.48 0.36 -46.05
N ALA A 108 17.63 1.00 -44.90
CA ALA A 108 17.66 2.44 -44.79
C ALA A 108 18.88 3.05 -45.51
N MET A 109 20.05 2.42 -45.39
CA MET A 109 21.24 2.83 -46.14
C MET A 109 21.07 2.66 -47.65
N GLU A 110 20.48 1.54 -48.10
CA GLU A 110 20.13 1.34 -49.51
C GLU A 110 19.19 2.44 -50.03
N ALA A 111 18.22 2.89 -49.22
CA ALA A 111 17.32 3.98 -49.58
C ALA A 111 18.04 5.34 -49.64
N ALA A 112 18.90 5.64 -48.66
CA ALA A 112 19.69 6.87 -48.65
C ALA A 112 20.66 6.94 -49.85
N VAL A 113 21.28 5.82 -50.24
CA VAL A 113 22.12 5.74 -51.43
C VAL A 113 21.32 5.98 -52.70
N LYS A 114 20.11 5.41 -52.83
CA LYS A 114 19.23 5.66 -53.99
C LYS A 114 18.86 7.14 -54.12
N GLU A 115 18.57 7.80 -53.02
CA GLU A 115 18.27 9.24 -53.00
C GLU A 115 19.49 10.07 -53.43
N ALA A 116 20.68 9.75 -52.91
CA ALA A 116 21.93 10.40 -53.30
C ALA A 116 22.23 10.25 -54.80
N ILE A 117 21.98 9.06 -55.36
CA ILE A 117 22.10 8.78 -56.80
C ILE A 117 21.08 9.60 -57.60
N ALA A 118 19.83 9.71 -57.12
CA ALA A 118 18.79 10.49 -57.78
C ALA A 118 19.18 11.98 -57.83
N GLN A 119 19.70 12.52 -56.73
CA GLN A 119 20.17 13.90 -56.66
C GLN A 119 21.37 14.14 -57.61
N ALA A 120 22.37 13.26 -57.61
CA ALA A 120 23.51 13.35 -58.53
C ALA A 120 23.06 13.29 -60.02
N LYS A 121 22.01 12.53 -60.31
CA LYS A 121 21.41 12.44 -61.64
C LYS A 121 20.66 13.72 -62.02
N GLU A 122 19.93 14.33 -61.08
CA GLU A 122 19.25 15.62 -61.29
C GLU A 122 20.24 16.75 -61.57
N GLU A 123 21.42 16.72 -60.95
CA GLU A 123 22.52 17.66 -61.20
C GLU A 123 23.31 17.35 -62.49
N GLY A 124 22.96 16.30 -63.23
CA GLY A 124 23.52 15.98 -64.54
C GLY A 124 24.93 15.38 -64.51
N LEU A 125 25.37 14.81 -63.39
CA LEU A 125 26.69 14.19 -63.28
C LEU A 125 26.78 12.87 -64.08
N PRO A 126 27.92 12.61 -64.77
CA PRO A 126 28.13 11.34 -65.45
C PRO A 126 28.29 10.20 -64.45
N ASN A 127 27.75 9.02 -64.78
CA ASN A 127 27.78 7.81 -63.93
C ASN A 127 27.34 8.04 -62.47
N PRO A 128 26.10 8.51 -62.22
CA PRO A 128 25.63 8.85 -60.87
C PRO A 128 25.55 7.64 -59.91
N GLN A 129 25.74 6.41 -60.42
CA GLN A 129 25.79 5.17 -59.65
C GLN A 129 27.18 4.90 -59.03
N ASP A 130 28.23 5.58 -59.48
CA ASP A 130 29.58 5.38 -58.95
C ASP A 130 29.68 6.02 -57.55
N GLU A 131 30.27 5.30 -56.58
CA GLU A 131 30.37 5.76 -55.18
C GLU A 131 31.05 7.13 -55.08
N ALA A 132 32.11 7.35 -55.85
CA ALA A 132 32.81 8.64 -55.86
C ALA A 132 31.91 9.82 -56.28
N ILE A 133 30.83 9.55 -57.03
CA ILE A 133 29.92 10.55 -57.58
C ILE A 133 28.73 10.81 -56.65
N TYR A 134 28.08 9.77 -56.12
CA TYR A 134 26.91 9.98 -55.24
C TYR A 134 27.29 10.28 -53.79
N LYS A 135 28.49 9.90 -53.33
CA LYS A 135 28.90 10.04 -51.92
C LYS A 135 28.82 11.46 -51.35
N PRO A 136 29.13 12.53 -52.09
CA PRO A 136 28.91 13.91 -51.62
C PRO A 136 27.44 14.25 -51.30
N TYR A 137 26.49 13.54 -51.93
CA TYR A 137 25.05 13.71 -51.73
C TYR A 137 24.47 12.75 -50.70
N LEU A 138 25.25 11.76 -50.25
CA LEU A 138 24.80 10.76 -49.29
C LEU A 138 24.59 11.40 -47.92
N LYS A 139 23.31 11.57 -47.55
CA LYS A 139 22.92 12.00 -46.21
C LYS A 139 23.07 10.85 -45.23
N PRO A 140 23.50 11.11 -43.98
CA PRO A 140 23.53 10.08 -42.95
C PRO A 140 22.12 9.57 -42.69
N VAL A 141 21.98 8.26 -42.51
CA VAL A 141 20.72 7.65 -42.06
C VAL A 141 20.42 8.14 -40.66
N PRO A 142 19.24 8.73 -40.39
CA PRO A 142 18.89 9.19 -39.05
C PRO A 142 18.79 8.00 -38.08
N PRO A 143 19.23 8.15 -36.82
CA PRO A 143 19.15 7.09 -35.83
C PRO A 143 17.70 6.78 -35.46
N VAL A 144 17.39 5.51 -35.14
CA VAL A 144 16.04 5.13 -34.69
C VAL A 144 15.76 5.61 -33.26
N ASP A 145 16.77 5.59 -32.39
CA ASP A 145 16.67 6.03 -31.00
C ASP A 145 16.65 7.56 -30.90
N ILE A 146 15.67 8.07 -30.17
CA ILE A 146 15.46 9.50 -29.92
C ILE A 146 15.70 9.78 -28.44
N MET A 147 16.60 10.74 -28.17
CA MET A 147 16.70 11.36 -26.85
C MET A 147 15.77 12.58 -26.77
N PRO A 148 15.27 12.96 -25.58
CA PRO A 148 14.52 14.20 -25.40
C PRO A 148 15.27 15.40 -26.00
N THR A 149 14.57 16.19 -26.81
CA THR A 149 15.14 17.33 -27.54
C THR A 149 14.11 18.42 -27.75
N THR A 150 14.50 19.60 -28.23
CA THR A 150 13.55 20.69 -28.52
C THR A 150 12.42 20.24 -29.46
N GLY A 151 11.23 20.84 -29.35
CA GLY A 151 10.09 20.51 -30.23
C GLY A 151 10.43 20.54 -31.73
N PRO A 152 11.08 21.58 -32.26
CA PRO A 152 11.52 21.61 -33.66
C PRO A 152 12.51 20.50 -34.02
N GLY A 153 13.44 20.16 -33.11
CA GLY A 153 14.39 19.06 -33.31
C GLY A 153 13.71 17.71 -33.43
N LEU A 154 12.72 17.43 -32.57
CA LEU A 154 11.92 16.20 -32.64
C LEU A 154 11.16 16.10 -33.96
N ILE A 155 10.50 17.18 -34.39
CA ILE A 155 9.75 17.21 -35.65
C ILE A 155 10.68 17.00 -36.85
N GLN A 156 11.87 17.62 -36.83
CA GLN A 156 12.85 17.43 -37.90
C GLN A 156 13.32 15.98 -37.96
N HIS A 157 13.65 15.37 -36.83
CA HIS A 157 14.07 13.97 -36.76
C HIS A 157 13.02 13.00 -37.32
N ILE A 158 11.75 13.20 -36.96
CA ILE A 158 10.64 12.37 -37.48
C ILE A 158 10.52 12.51 -39.00
N ASN A 159 10.65 13.74 -39.52
CA ASN A 159 10.62 13.97 -40.97
C ASN A 159 11.83 13.38 -41.68
N ASP A 160 13.03 13.46 -41.10
CA ASP A 160 14.24 12.90 -41.71
C ASP A 160 14.15 11.38 -41.83
N ILE A 161 13.65 10.68 -40.80
CA ILE A 161 13.33 9.23 -40.90
C ILE A 161 12.22 9.01 -41.94
N GLY A 162 11.22 9.88 -41.93
CA GLY A 162 10.12 9.87 -42.88
C GLY A 162 10.57 9.91 -44.33
N ASP A 163 11.54 10.77 -44.64
CA ASP A 163 12.10 10.99 -45.97
C ASP A 163 12.92 9.75 -46.46
N VAL A 164 13.51 8.97 -45.55
CA VAL A 164 14.22 7.71 -45.90
C VAL A 164 13.25 6.60 -46.37
N GLY A 165 11.98 6.63 -45.94
CA GLY A 165 10.99 5.62 -46.32
C GLY A 165 11.06 4.30 -45.53
N VAL A 166 12.09 4.11 -44.69
CA VAL A 166 12.29 2.93 -43.84
C VAL A 166 12.68 3.39 -42.44
N GLY A 167 12.12 2.75 -41.42
CA GLY A 167 12.42 3.05 -40.03
C GLY A 167 11.35 3.90 -39.33
N ALA A 168 11.44 3.95 -38.01
CA ALA A 168 10.52 4.67 -37.15
C ALA A 168 11.22 5.09 -35.85
N GLY A 169 10.90 6.28 -35.35
CA GLY A 169 11.51 6.81 -34.13
C GLY A 169 11.03 6.10 -32.87
N ILE A 170 11.96 5.85 -31.93
CA ILE A 170 11.65 5.40 -30.57
C ILE A 170 12.30 6.32 -29.54
N MET A 171 11.49 7.00 -28.73
CA MET A 171 11.99 7.79 -27.60
C MET A 171 12.14 6.92 -26.35
N TYR A 172 13.31 6.96 -25.72
CA TYR A 172 13.54 6.28 -24.43
C TYR A 172 14.01 7.28 -23.37
N SER A 173 13.41 7.19 -22.19
CA SER A 173 13.92 7.84 -20.97
C SER A 173 13.85 6.85 -19.82
N GLY A 174 15.02 6.54 -19.24
CA GLY A 174 15.15 5.68 -18.06
C GLY A 174 14.85 6.39 -16.73
N GLU A 175 14.81 7.72 -16.76
CA GLU A 175 14.67 8.62 -15.61
C GLU A 175 13.56 9.66 -15.86
N PHE A 176 12.39 9.17 -16.26
CA PHE A 176 11.27 10.02 -16.67
C PHE A 176 10.87 11.06 -15.62
N SER A 177 10.89 10.67 -14.34
CA SER A 177 10.51 11.58 -13.25
C SER A 177 11.47 12.77 -13.15
N ASP A 178 12.77 12.54 -13.32
CA ASP A 178 13.80 13.58 -13.28
C ASP A 178 13.78 14.44 -14.53
N GLU A 179 13.59 13.83 -15.70
CA GLU A 179 13.38 14.55 -16.96
C GLU A 179 12.16 15.48 -16.88
N LEU A 180 11.07 15.03 -16.28
CA LEU A 180 9.89 15.87 -16.10
C LEU A 180 10.14 17.02 -15.10
N ALA A 181 10.90 16.76 -14.05
CA ALA A 181 11.25 17.75 -13.04
C ALA A 181 12.17 18.85 -13.62
N TYR A 182 13.21 18.47 -14.37
CA TYR A 182 14.33 19.36 -14.70
C TYR A 182 14.50 19.66 -16.20
N ASN A 183 14.04 18.80 -17.11
CA ASN A 183 14.17 19.03 -18.56
C ASN A 183 12.96 19.81 -19.11
N GLN A 184 13.23 21.03 -19.58
CA GLN A 184 12.20 21.93 -20.11
C GLN A 184 11.57 21.41 -21.41
N ASP A 185 12.31 20.62 -22.20
CA ASP A 185 11.85 20.11 -23.49
C ASP A 185 10.90 18.91 -23.33
N MET A 186 10.95 18.18 -22.21
CA MET A 186 10.19 16.93 -22.04
C MET A 186 8.68 17.12 -22.23
N VAL A 187 8.11 18.22 -21.70
CA VAL A 187 6.68 18.52 -21.85
C VAL A 187 6.29 18.79 -23.31
N GLU A 188 7.17 19.41 -24.10
CA GLU A 188 6.94 19.65 -25.52
C GLU A 188 7.10 18.37 -26.37
N ASN A 189 8.06 17.51 -26.02
CA ASN A 189 8.18 16.17 -26.63
C ASN A 189 6.92 15.34 -26.41
N ILE A 190 6.44 15.26 -25.16
CA ILE A 190 5.18 14.58 -24.79
C ILE A 190 4.00 15.13 -25.61
N LYS A 191 3.90 16.45 -25.73
CA LYS A 191 2.85 17.08 -26.53
C LYS A 191 2.93 16.60 -27.99
N THR A 192 4.11 16.63 -28.59
CA THR A 192 4.30 16.20 -29.99
C THR A 192 3.98 14.71 -30.17
N LEU A 193 4.46 13.85 -29.28
CA LEU A 193 4.14 12.42 -29.28
C LEU A 193 2.62 12.17 -29.16
N SER A 194 1.93 12.95 -28.32
CA SER A 194 0.48 12.83 -28.13
C SER A 194 -0.34 13.22 -29.36
N GLU A 195 0.16 14.17 -30.16
CA GLU A 195 -0.52 14.65 -31.38
C GLU A 195 -0.38 13.62 -32.51
N ILE A 196 0.82 13.06 -32.71
CA ILE A 196 1.07 12.09 -33.78
C ILE A 196 0.63 10.66 -33.44
N TYR A 197 0.31 10.36 -32.18
CA TYR A 197 0.04 8.98 -31.78
C TYR A 197 -1.07 8.32 -32.59
N ASP A 198 -2.17 9.02 -32.86
CA ASP A 198 -3.39 8.43 -33.42
C ASP A 198 -3.20 8.07 -34.90
N THR A 199 -2.92 9.04 -35.77
CA THR A 199 -2.78 8.87 -37.24
C THR A 199 -1.37 9.10 -37.77
N GLY A 200 -0.41 9.49 -36.94
CA GLY A 200 0.95 9.79 -37.38
C GLY A 200 1.09 11.18 -38.00
N ASP A 201 0.08 12.04 -37.85
CA ASP A 201 0.03 13.34 -38.50
C ASP A 201 0.28 14.49 -37.52
N LYS A 202 0.98 15.52 -38.00
CA LYS A 202 1.12 16.80 -37.31
C LYS A 202 1.14 17.94 -38.33
N GLU A 203 0.22 18.88 -38.18
CA GLU A 203 0.15 20.06 -39.04
C GLU A 203 1.34 21.01 -38.81
N VAL A 204 1.67 21.79 -39.85
CA VAL A 204 2.72 22.81 -39.77
C VAL A 204 2.28 23.92 -38.83
N LYS A 205 3.10 24.20 -37.81
CA LYS A 205 2.95 25.42 -37.00
C LYS A 205 3.52 26.61 -37.77
N TYR A 206 2.67 27.59 -38.08
CA TYR A 206 3.09 28.76 -38.85
C TYR A 206 4.01 29.68 -38.03
N THR A 207 5.25 29.84 -38.47
CA THR A 207 6.25 30.76 -37.88
C THR A 207 6.47 31.98 -38.77
N LYS A 208 6.96 33.09 -38.17
CA LYS A 208 7.19 34.37 -38.86
C LYS A 208 8.22 34.27 -39.99
N SER A 209 9.23 33.40 -39.86
CA SER A 209 10.25 33.18 -40.89
C SER A 209 10.15 31.77 -41.44
N ALA A 210 10.16 31.62 -42.77
CA ALA A 210 10.00 30.34 -43.44
C ALA A 210 11.12 29.34 -43.11
N GLU A 211 12.34 29.81 -42.84
CA GLU A 211 13.53 29.00 -42.53
C GLU A 211 13.43 28.24 -41.19
N PHE A 212 12.65 28.75 -40.23
CA PHE A 212 12.43 28.10 -38.92
C PHE A 212 11.11 27.32 -38.86
N ARG A 213 10.49 27.04 -40.01
CA ARG A 213 9.21 26.36 -40.09
C ARG A 213 9.44 24.87 -40.31
N SER A 214 9.06 24.05 -39.32
CA SER A 214 9.10 22.60 -39.48
C SER A 214 8.10 22.11 -40.53
N LYS A 215 8.47 21.07 -41.28
CA LYS A 215 7.55 20.38 -42.21
C LYS A 215 6.41 19.68 -41.44
N ALA A 216 5.29 19.45 -42.13
CA ALA A 216 4.21 18.61 -41.61
C ALA A 216 4.72 17.18 -41.44
N ILE A 217 4.26 16.49 -40.41
CA ILE A 217 4.44 15.05 -40.26
C ILE A 217 3.19 14.39 -40.85
N ALA A 218 3.36 13.36 -41.67
CA ALA A 218 2.25 12.62 -42.28
C ALA A 218 2.44 11.10 -42.12
N GLY A 219 1.49 10.43 -41.48
CA GLY A 219 1.43 8.97 -41.34
C GLY A 219 2.64 8.31 -40.68
N GLN A 220 3.44 9.05 -39.88
CA GLN A 220 4.69 8.53 -39.32
C GLN A 220 4.46 7.81 -37.98
N PRO A 221 4.89 6.54 -37.83
CA PRO A 221 4.88 5.89 -36.53
C PRO A 221 6.05 6.40 -35.66
N VAL A 222 5.73 6.77 -34.43
CA VAL A 222 6.73 7.10 -33.39
C VAL A 222 6.30 6.46 -32.08
N SER A 223 7.19 5.68 -31.48
CA SER A 223 7.00 5.01 -30.20
C SER A 223 7.76 5.72 -29.08
N ALA A 224 7.36 5.47 -27.83
CA ALA A 224 8.08 5.93 -26.67
C ALA A 224 8.00 4.94 -25.50
N LEU A 225 9.06 4.86 -24.71
CA LEU A 225 9.13 4.14 -23.44
C LEU A 225 9.72 5.07 -22.37
N PHE A 226 8.88 5.44 -21.42
CA PHE A 226 9.23 6.26 -20.27
C PHE A 226 9.25 5.38 -19.04
N VAL A 227 10.40 5.32 -18.39
CA VAL A 227 10.60 4.57 -17.16
C VAL A 227 10.93 5.56 -16.06
N GLY A 228 10.24 5.48 -14.93
CA GLY A 228 10.39 6.44 -13.84
C GLY A 228 10.25 5.80 -12.48
N SER A 229 10.50 6.59 -11.43
CA SER A 229 10.19 6.24 -10.05
C SER A 229 8.98 7.03 -9.57
N PRO A 230 8.14 6.46 -8.69
CA PRO A 230 7.00 7.18 -8.14
C PRO A 230 7.44 8.36 -7.26
N GLY A 231 8.62 8.30 -6.64
CA GLY A 231 9.07 9.25 -5.61
C GLY A 231 8.90 10.73 -6.01
N HIS A 232 9.55 11.17 -7.10
CA HIS A 232 9.44 12.55 -7.55
C HIS A 232 8.03 12.90 -8.07
N ILE A 233 7.27 11.93 -8.58
CA ILE A 233 5.93 12.20 -9.13
C ILE A 233 4.89 12.34 -8.01
N LEU A 234 4.98 11.53 -6.94
CA LEU A 234 4.03 11.50 -5.84
C LEU A 234 4.32 12.57 -4.78
N TYR A 235 5.59 12.78 -4.43
CA TYR A 235 5.97 13.59 -3.27
C TYR A 235 6.41 15.03 -3.61
N ASP A 236 6.79 15.34 -4.87
CA ASP A 236 7.11 16.71 -5.28
C ASP A 236 5.94 17.37 -6.01
N GLU A 237 5.29 18.35 -5.37
CA GLU A 237 4.11 19.05 -5.90
C GLU A 237 4.35 19.71 -7.27
N GLY A 238 5.56 20.21 -7.53
CA GLY A 238 5.91 20.80 -8.82
C GLY A 238 5.89 19.78 -9.96
N THR A 239 6.55 18.65 -9.74
CA THR A 239 6.62 17.53 -10.70
C THR A 239 5.26 16.85 -10.84
N LYS A 240 4.53 16.64 -9.74
CA LYS A 240 3.15 16.14 -9.73
C LYS A 240 2.23 16.94 -10.65
N LYS A 241 2.27 18.28 -10.54
CA LYS A 241 1.47 19.17 -11.40
C LYS A 241 1.86 19.05 -12.87
N LYS A 242 3.16 18.97 -13.18
CA LYS A 242 3.64 18.75 -14.56
C LYS A 242 3.17 17.38 -15.09
N PHE A 243 3.22 16.34 -14.26
CA PHE A 243 2.75 15.01 -14.60
C PHE A 243 1.25 15.02 -14.92
N HIS A 244 0.42 15.65 -14.09
CA HIS A 244 -1.01 15.81 -14.37
C HIS A 244 -1.26 16.48 -15.74
N ILE A 245 -0.57 17.58 -16.02
CA ILE A 245 -0.74 18.30 -17.29
C ILE A 245 -0.25 17.47 -18.47
N ALA A 246 0.91 16.84 -18.38
CA ALA A 246 1.53 16.13 -19.49
C ALA A 246 0.86 14.77 -19.75
N PHE A 247 0.62 14.00 -18.70
CA PHE A 247 0.14 12.63 -18.78
C PHE A 247 -1.39 12.56 -18.77
N MET A 248 -2.05 12.99 -17.68
CA MET A 248 -3.49 12.79 -17.49
C MET A 248 -4.31 13.45 -18.60
N SER A 249 -3.92 14.66 -19.03
CA SER A 249 -4.69 15.39 -20.04
C SER A 249 -4.41 14.99 -21.50
N LYS A 250 -3.24 14.40 -21.81
CA LYS A 250 -2.82 14.15 -23.21
C LYS A 250 -2.47 12.71 -23.52
N LEU A 251 -1.71 12.05 -22.66
CA LEU A 251 -1.12 10.73 -22.93
C LEU A 251 -1.86 9.57 -22.29
N ALA A 252 -2.63 9.77 -21.23
CA ALA A 252 -3.29 8.68 -20.51
C ALA A 252 -4.01 7.71 -21.46
N ARG A 253 -4.95 8.22 -22.27
CA ARG A 253 -5.70 7.41 -23.25
C ARG A 253 -4.85 6.80 -24.39
N ARG A 254 -3.61 7.26 -24.55
CA ARG A 254 -2.68 6.93 -25.65
C ARG A 254 -1.49 6.10 -25.19
N SER A 255 -1.48 5.67 -23.94
CA SER A 255 -0.33 4.98 -23.37
C SER A 255 -0.71 3.68 -22.67
N TRP A 256 0.26 2.77 -22.66
CA TRP A 256 0.33 1.66 -21.73
C TRP A 256 0.91 2.22 -20.43
N PHE A 257 0.21 2.05 -19.32
CA PHE A 257 0.66 2.53 -18.02
C PHE A 257 0.80 1.33 -17.09
N CYS A 258 2.03 1.10 -16.64
CA CYS A 258 2.34 0.07 -15.67
C CYS A 258 2.80 0.74 -14.37
N TYR A 259 2.10 0.42 -13.29
CA TYR A 259 2.45 0.84 -11.95
C TYR A 259 2.78 -0.41 -11.13
N ALA A 260 4.06 -0.52 -10.76
CA ALA A 260 4.60 -1.62 -9.98
C ALA A 260 5.41 -1.02 -8.82
N ALA A 261 4.68 -0.51 -7.81
CA ALA A 261 5.27 0.13 -6.64
C ALA A 261 5.98 -0.87 -5.73
N ASP A 262 5.42 -2.08 -5.63
CA ASP A 262 5.88 -3.11 -4.72
C ASP A 262 7.17 -3.77 -5.21
N LYS A 263 8.01 -4.16 -4.26
CA LYS A 263 9.19 -4.98 -4.54
C LYS A 263 8.79 -6.44 -4.47
N ILE A 264 9.19 -7.22 -5.47
CA ILE A 264 9.13 -8.67 -5.39
C ILE A 264 10.30 -9.12 -4.51
N GLU A 265 9.98 -9.84 -3.44
CA GLU A 265 10.99 -10.40 -2.54
C GLU A 265 11.89 -11.40 -3.27
N GLU A 266 13.16 -11.41 -2.88
CA GLU A 266 14.11 -12.40 -3.37
C GLU A 266 13.77 -13.77 -2.79
N GLN A 267 13.89 -14.81 -3.63
CA GLN A 267 13.71 -16.17 -3.17
C GLN A 267 14.81 -16.50 -2.14
N VAL A 268 14.38 -17.04 -0.99
CA VAL A 268 15.28 -17.53 0.05
C VAL A 268 15.59 -19.00 -0.21
N PHE A 269 16.87 -19.36 -0.14
CA PHE A 269 17.36 -20.72 -0.37
C PHE A 269 18.01 -21.26 0.89
N ASP A 270 17.80 -22.54 1.18
CA ASP A 270 18.39 -23.22 2.34
C ASP A 270 19.86 -23.58 2.09
N THR A 271 20.22 -23.80 0.82
CA THR A 271 21.58 -24.19 0.40
C THR A 271 22.11 -23.34 -0.75
N LEU A 272 23.44 -23.31 -0.90
CA LEU A 272 24.09 -22.61 -2.02
C LEU A 272 23.87 -23.34 -3.34
N GLU A 273 23.80 -24.67 -3.33
CA GLU A 273 23.54 -25.48 -4.52
C GLU A 273 22.18 -25.16 -5.15
N GLU A 274 21.11 -25.07 -4.34
CA GLU A 274 19.77 -24.67 -4.81
C GLU A 274 19.78 -23.26 -5.41
N PHE A 275 20.51 -22.33 -4.79
CA PHE A 275 20.69 -20.97 -5.32
C PHE A 275 21.36 -20.98 -6.70
N TRP A 276 22.45 -21.74 -6.86
CA TRP A 276 23.16 -21.83 -8.14
C TRP A 276 22.34 -22.51 -9.23
N GLU A 277 21.64 -23.60 -8.91
CA GLU A 277 20.74 -24.27 -9.86
C GLU A 277 19.65 -23.32 -10.36
N TYR A 278 19.06 -22.54 -9.45
CA TYR A 278 18.05 -21.53 -9.78
C TYR A 278 18.60 -20.43 -10.70
N GLU A 279 19.75 -19.83 -10.36
CA GLU A 279 20.37 -18.78 -11.17
C GLU A 279 20.78 -19.29 -12.57
N GLU A 280 21.39 -20.48 -12.64
CA GLU A 280 21.80 -21.12 -13.90
C GLU A 280 20.58 -21.45 -14.79
N GLU A 281 19.47 -21.90 -14.20
CA GLU A 281 18.24 -22.18 -14.94
C GLU A 281 17.66 -20.91 -15.56
N ILE A 282 17.56 -19.83 -14.78
CA ILE A 282 17.07 -18.52 -15.25
C ILE A 282 17.98 -17.98 -16.36
N GLU A 283 19.29 -18.05 -16.17
CA GLU A 283 20.25 -17.56 -17.15
C GLU A 283 20.13 -18.37 -18.47
N THR A 284 20.05 -19.69 -18.37
CA THR A 284 19.92 -20.60 -19.51
C THR A 284 18.62 -20.35 -20.27
N ARG A 285 17.48 -20.30 -19.57
CA ARG A 285 16.16 -20.03 -20.17
C ARG A 285 16.15 -18.70 -20.91
N SER A 286 16.67 -17.66 -20.28
CA SER A 286 16.70 -16.32 -20.88
C SER A 286 17.65 -16.20 -22.07
N LYS A 287 18.82 -16.88 -22.04
CA LYS A 287 19.74 -16.95 -23.18
C LYS A 287 19.09 -17.64 -24.37
N HIS A 288 18.40 -18.76 -24.12
CA HIS A 288 17.70 -19.50 -25.17
C HIS A 288 16.57 -18.67 -25.79
N ALA A 289 15.71 -18.06 -24.96
CA ALA A 289 14.63 -17.19 -25.43
C ALA A 289 15.14 -16.01 -26.28
N ARG A 290 16.22 -15.35 -25.84
CA ARG A 290 16.87 -14.26 -26.61
C ARG A 290 17.37 -14.71 -27.98
N LEU A 291 18.07 -15.84 -28.04
CA LEU A 291 18.63 -16.35 -29.30
C LEU A 291 17.54 -16.82 -30.28
N ALA A 292 16.51 -17.49 -29.75
CA ALA A 292 15.35 -17.91 -30.54
C ALA A 292 14.63 -16.69 -31.12
N MET A 293 14.37 -15.67 -30.30
CA MET A 293 13.72 -14.45 -30.73
C MET A 293 14.56 -13.65 -31.75
N ASP A 294 15.87 -13.50 -31.53
CA ASP A 294 16.77 -12.78 -32.47
C ASP A 294 16.87 -13.46 -33.84
N THR A 295 16.77 -14.79 -33.87
CA THR A 295 16.70 -15.55 -35.12
C THR A 295 15.40 -15.28 -35.86
N LEU A 296 14.27 -15.32 -35.14
CA LEU A 296 12.94 -15.11 -35.68
C LEU A 296 12.73 -13.69 -36.22
N VAL A 297 13.14 -12.65 -35.49
CA VAL A 297 13.04 -11.24 -35.94
C VAL A 297 13.87 -10.98 -37.20
N LYS A 298 14.98 -11.68 -37.40
CA LYS A 298 15.78 -11.58 -38.62
C LYS A 298 15.01 -12.10 -39.83
N GLU A 299 14.25 -13.17 -39.68
CA GLU A 299 13.37 -13.70 -40.73
C GLU A 299 12.20 -12.76 -41.00
N ILE A 300 11.56 -12.24 -39.95
CA ILE A 300 10.50 -11.23 -40.04
C ILE A 300 10.99 -10.00 -40.79
N ALA A 301 12.17 -9.48 -40.44
CA ALA A 301 12.78 -8.33 -41.09
C ALA A 301 13.01 -8.58 -42.59
N LYS A 302 13.54 -9.75 -42.97
CA LYS A 302 13.74 -10.10 -44.38
C LYS A 302 12.43 -10.24 -45.16
N TYR A 303 11.38 -10.74 -44.52
CA TYR A 303 10.05 -10.86 -45.13
C TYR A 303 9.45 -9.47 -45.38
N HIS A 304 9.37 -8.63 -44.36
CA HIS A 304 8.75 -7.30 -44.45
C HIS A 304 9.60 -6.26 -45.17
N ALA A 305 10.92 -6.48 -45.31
CA ALA A 305 11.76 -5.63 -46.16
C ALA A 305 11.27 -5.55 -47.63
N LYS A 306 10.47 -6.51 -48.09
CA LYS A 306 9.83 -6.53 -49.42
C LYS A 306 8.44 -5.84 -49.45
N HIS A 307 7.93 -5.47 -48.28
CA HIS A 307 6.58 -4.96 -48.05
C HIS A 307 6.59 -3.61 -47.32
N ILE A 308 7.75 -2.96 -47.24
CA ILE A 308 7.89 -1.64 -46.59
C ILE A 308 6.89 -0.66 -47.18
N GLY A 309 6.21 0.09 -46.31
CA GLY A 309 5.23 1.10 -46.70
C GLY A 309 3.90 0.53 -47.21
N LYS A 310 3.73 -0.79 -47.32
CA LYS A 310 2.46 -1.40 -47.70
C LYS A 310 1.56 -1.54 -46.48
N GLU A 311 0.34 -1.06 -46.60
CA GLU A 311 -0.69 -1.15 -45.56
C GLU A 311 -0.96 -2.61 -45.14
N ILE A 312 -1.48 -2.79 -43.93
CA ILE A 312 -2.09 -4.03 -43.46
C ILE A 312 -3.61 -3.86 -43.34
N ALA A 313 -4.37 -4.83 -43.84
CA ALA A 313 -5.82 -4.78 -43.82
C ALA A 313 -6.38 -5.20 -42.45
N VAL A 314 -7.66 -4.90 -42.20
CA VAL A 314 -8.38 -5.36 -41.01
C VAL A 314 -9.56 -6.22 -41.43
N SER A 315 -9.62 -7.44 -40.92
CA SER A 315 -10.74 -8.34 -41.22
C SER A 315 -12.07 -7.82 -40.68
N LYS A 316 -13.18 -8.17 -41.35
CA LYS A 316 -14.53 -7.76 -40.91
C LYS A 316 -14.88 -8.27 -39.51
N SER A 317 -14.33 -9.41 -39.12
CA SER A 317 -14.49 -9.98 -37.78
C SER A 317 -13.79 -9.12 -36.72
N VAL A 318 -12.59 -8.59 -37.02
CA VAL A 318 -11.89 -7.66 -36.12
C VAL A 318 -12.66 -6.34 -35.97
N GLU A 319 -13.28 -5.80 -37.03
CA GLU A 319 -14.15 -4.62 -36.91
C GLU A 319 -15.28 -4.86 -35.88
N ARG A 320 -15.91 -6.04 -35.92
CA ARG A 320 -16.98 -6.41 -34.97
C ARG A 320 -16.44 -6.54 -33.55
N LEU A 321 -15.30 -7.19 -33.36
CA LEU A 321 -14.65 -7.30 -32.05
C LEU A 321 -14.24 -5.93 -31.51
N TYR A 322 -13.68 -5.06 -32.35
CA TYR A 322 -13.32 -3.68 -31.99
C TYR A 322 -14.53 -2.90 -31.49
N LYS A 323 -15.66 -2.94 -32.22
CA LYS A 323 -16.90 -2.27 -31.82
C LYS A 323 -17.49 -2.86 -30.54
N THR A 324 -17.39 -4.19 -30.36
CA THR A 324 -17.83 -4.90 -29.15
C THR A 324 -17.00 -4.47 -27.94
N TYR A 325 -15.68 -4.48 -28.06
CA TYR A 325 -14.77 -4.11 -26.98
C TYR A 325 -14.88 -2.63 -26.63
N LYS A 326 -15.04 -1.75 -27.63
CA LYS A 326 -15.37 -0.33 -27.40
C LYS A 326 -16.65 -0.17 -26.58
N ARG A 327 -17.70 -0.93 -26.92
CA ARG A 327 -18.98 -0.86 -26.22
C ARG A 327 -18.86 -1.36 -24.78
N TYR A 328 -18.23 -2.52 -24.60
CA TYR A 328 -17.94 -3.11 -23.29
C TYR A 328 -17.22 -2.11 -22.37
N ASN A 329 -16.15 -1.50 -22.86
CA ASN A 329 -15.35 -0.55 -22.08
C ASN A 329 -16.08 0.75 -21.77
N ASN A 330 -16.91 1.26 -22.69
CA ASN A 330 -17.73 2.44 -22.43
C ASN A 330 -18.77 2.17 -21.35
N ASP A 331 -19.52 1.05 -21.47
CA ASP A 331 -20.53 0.67 -20.50
C ASP A 331 -19.90 0.40 -19.12
N LEU A 332 -18.68 -0.17 -19.07
CA LEU A 332 -17.97 -0.37 -17.80
C LEU A 332 -17.50 0.95 -17.19
N ALA A 333 -16.97 1.88 -18.00
CA ALA A 333 -16.56 3.20 -17.54
C ALA A 333 -17.74 4.02 -17.00
N ASP A 334 -18.93 3.86 -17.56
CA ASP A 334 -20.16 4.52 -17.07
C ASP A 334 -20.60 4.00 -15.68
N LEU A 335 -20.14 2.81 -15.26
CA LEU A 335 -20.42 2.23 -13.93
C LEU A 335 -19.38 2.60 -12.86
N LEU A 336 -18.29 3.29 -13.22
CA LEU A 336 -17.28 3.68 -12.26
C LEU A 336 -17.79 4.80 -11.33
N PRO A 337 -17.40 4.82 -10.03
CA PRO A 337 -17.80 5.87 -9.10
C PRO A 337 -17.39 7.28 -9.57
N ASN A 338 -16.20 7.40 -10.17
CA ASN A 338 -15.72 8.63 -10.77
C ASN A 338 -15.55 8.46 -12.29
N GLN A 339 -16.58 8.87 -13.05
CA GLN A 339 -16.62 8.74 -14.51
C GLN A 339 -15.64 9.70 -15.24
N ASP A 340 -15.16 10.74 -14.55
CA ASP A 340 -14.20 11.73 -15.08
C ASP A 340 -12.74 11.39 -14.72
N SER A 341 -12.51 10.25 -14.04
CA SER A 341 -11.18 9.77 -13.69
C SER A 341 -10.32 9.48 -14.92
N THR A 342 -8.99 9.52 -14.76
CA THR A 342 -8.06 9.15 -15.83
C THR A 342 -8.21 7.67 -16.15
N TYR A 343 -8.43 6.83 -15.15
CA TYR A 343 -8.74 5.42 -15.36
C TYR A 343 -9.97 5.22 -16.28
N ALA A 344 -11.09 5.90 -16.02
CA ALA A 344 -12.27 5.84 -16.87
C ALA A 344 -11.96 6.26 -18.32
N LEU A 345 -11.18 7.34 -18.49
CA LEU A 345 -10.71 7.78 -19.80
C LEU A 345 -9.85 6.70 -20.50
N ILE A 346 -8.93 6.05 -19.81
CA ILE A 346 -8.12 4.96 -20.36
C ILE A 346 -8.99 3.79 -20.79
N ARG A 347 -9.94 3.37 -19.94
CA ARG A 347 -10.84 2.25 -20.21
C ARG A 347 -11.57 2.46 -21.55
N ARG A 348 -12.17 3.65 -21.76
CA ARG A 348 -12.90 4.02 -22.99
C ARG A 348 -12.05 4.02 -24.27
N HIS A 349 -10.73 3.92 -24.16
CA HIS A 349 -9.80 3.97 -25.28
C HIS A 349 -8.97 2.68 -25.47
N LEU A 350 -9.19 1.64 -24.67
CA LEU A 350 -8.45 0.37 -24.78
C LEU A 350 -8.60 -0.28 -26.17
N GLN A 351 -9.76 -0.15 -26.82
CA GLN A 351 -9.99 -0.71 -28.16
C GLN A 351 -9.00 -0.22 -29.21
N TRP A 352 -8.57 1.03 -29.09
CA TRP A 352 -7.68 1.69 -30.05
C TRP A 352 -6.24 1.24 -29.84
N LYS A 353 -5.83 1.16 -28.57
CA LYS A 353 -4.51 0.65 -28.20
C LYS A 353 -4.37 -0.84 -28.56
N ALA A 354 -5.41 -1.64 -28.32
CA ALA A 354 -5.47 -3.04 -28.74
C ALA A 354 -5.32 -3.20 -30.26
N LEU A 355 -5.92 -2.31 -31.07
CA LEU A 355 -5.81 -2.39 -32.54
C LEU A 355 -4.38 -2.18 -33.02
N LYS A 356 -3.68 -1.18 -32.46
CA LYS A 356 -2.27 -0.90 -32.80
C LYS A 356 -1.35 -2.06 -32.41
N LEU A 357 -1.57 -2.67 -31.23
CA LEU A 357 -0.82 -3.85 -30.80
C LEU A 357 -1.13 -5.09 -31.66
N ALA A 358 -2.40 -5.28 -32.05
CA ALA A 358 -2.79 -6.36 -32.96
C ALA A 358 -2.12 -6.22 -34.34
N GLY A 359 -1.95 -4.98 -34.82
CA GLY A 359 -1.16 -4.71 -36.02
C GLY A 359 0.31 -5.11 -35.84
N ALA A 360 0.91 -4.82 -34.68
CA ALA A 360 2.26 -5.28 -34.38
C ALA A 360 2.35 -6.81 -34.36
N PHE A 361 1.38 -7.52 -33.75
CA PHE A 361 1.33 -8.98 -33.78
C PHE A 361 1.21 -9.53 -35.20
N ALA A 362 0.34 -8.98 -36.05
CA ALA A 362 0.25 -9.39 -37.46
C ALA A 362 1.60 -9.26 -38.20
N ILE A 363 2.34 -8.17 -37.96
CA ILE A 363 3.70 -8.01 -38.49
C ILE A 363 4.64 -9.08 -37.95
N MET A 364 4.61 -9.38 -36.66
CA MET A 364 5.45 -10.43 -36.08
C MET A 364 5.13 -11.81 -36.65
N GLU A 365 3.87 -12.06 -37.02
CA GLU A 365 3.42 -13.32 -37.62
C GLU A 365 3.65 -13.39 -39.14
N LYS A 366 4.15 -12.30 -39.76
CA LYS A 366 4.36 -12.14 -41.21
C LYS A 366 3.05 -12.14 -42.02
N GLU A 367 1.97 -11.67 -41.41
CA GLU A 367 0.65 -11.53 -42.03
C GLU A 367 0.44 -10.13 -42.60
N ASP A 368 -0.41 -10.03 -43.63
CA ASP A 368 -0.81 -8.78 -44.27
C ASP A 368 -2.20 -8.29 -43.81
N GLU A 369 -2.83 -9.02 -42.89
CA GLU A 369 -4.16 -8.73 -42.34
C GLU A 369 -4.17 -8.93 -40.81
N VAL A 370 -4.86 -8.02 -40.10
CA VAL A 370 -5.16 -8.18 -38.67
C VAL A 370 -6.35 -9.14 -38.52
N THR A 371 -6.08 -10.30 -37.91
CA THR A 371 -7.05 -11.37 -37.66
C THR A 371 -7.69 -11.24 -36.28
N PRO A 372 -8.81 -11.94 -36.02
CA PRO A 372 -9.43 -11.99 -34.70
C PRO A 372 -8.48 -12.45 -33.59
N GLU A 373 -7.60 -13.41 -33.89
CA GLU A 373 -6.61 -13.95 -32.95
C GLU A 373 -5.66 -12.84 -32.48
N HIS A 374 -5.05 -12.09 -33.40
CA HIS A 374 -4.20 -10.94 -33.06
C HIS A 374 -4.91 -9.91 -32.18
N TYR A 375 -6.19 -9.63 -32.47
CA TYR A 375 -6.95 -8.64 -31.72
C TYR A 375 -7.33 -9.13 -30.32
N ILE A 376 -7.71 -10.40 -30.17
CA ILE A 376 -8.01 -11.02 -28.87
C ILE A 376 -6.76 -11.05 -27.99
N GLU A 377 -5.61 -11.45 -28.53
CA GLU A 377 -4.34 -11.43 -27.79
C GLU A 377 -3.97 -10.02 -27.33
N ALA A 378 -4.20 -9.01 -28.18
CA ALA A 378 -3.96 -7.62 -27.81
C ALA A 378 -4.94 -7.13 -26.72
N ILE A 379 -6.18 -7.59 -26.71
CA ILE A 379 -7.14 -7.33 -25.62
C ILE A 379 -6.64 -7.97 -24.31
N ARG A 380 -6.19 -9.22 -24.35
CA ARG A 380 -5.64 -9.89 -23.14
C ARG A 380 -4.52 -9.08 -22.52
N PHE A 381 -3.63 -8.51 -23.33
CA PHE A 381 -2.57 -7.62 -22.82
C PHE A 381 -3.14 -6.33 -22.20
N CYS A 382 -4.14 -5.71 -22.83
CA CYS A 382 -4.78 -4.51 -22.29
C CYS A 382 -5.37 -4.74 -20.88
N GLU A 383 -6.03 -5.88 -20.69
CA GLU A 383 -6.72 -6.22 -19.45
C GLU A 383 -5.76 -6.58 -18.30
N ILE A 384 -4.49 -6.93 -18.59
CA ILE A 384 -3.45 -7.09 -17.55
C ILE A 384 -3.15 -5.76 -16.83
N LEU A 385 -3.22 -4.63 -17.55
CA LEU A 385 -2.84 -3.31 -17.04
C LEU A 385 -4.02 -2.48 -16.55
N ASP A 386 -5.22 -3.07 -16.50
CA ASP A 386 -6.45 -2.33 -16.30
C ASP A 386 -6.43 -1.50 -15.01
N LYS A 387 -6.03 -2.09 -13.88
CA LYS A 387 -6.10 -1.43 -12.57
C LYS A 387 -4.94 -0.51 -12.24
N ASP A 388 -3.83 -0.58 -12.98
CA ASP A 388 -2.60 0.15 -12.65
C ASP A 388 -2.82 1.67 -12.59
N MET A 389 -3.68 2.21 -13.45
CA MET A 389 -4.02 3.65 -13.41
C MET A 389 -4.90 4.00 -12.20
N GLU A 390 -5.85 3.15 -11.85
CA GLU A 390 -6.74 3.37 -10.70
C GLU A 390 -5.92 3.40 -9.40
N GLU A 391 -5.01 2.44 -9.24
CA GLU A 391 -4.10 2.36 -8.10
C GLU A 391 -3.16 3.57 -8.05
N PHE A 392 -2.58 3.93 -9.19
CA PHE A 392 -1.72 5.10 -9.27
C PHE A 392 -2.47 6.41 -8.99
N GLU A 393 -3.71 6.58 -9.47
CA GLU A 393 -4.54 7.75 -9.15
C GLU A 393 -4.86 7.83 -7.66
N ARG A 394 -5.11 6.69 -7.01
CA ARG A 394 -5.30 6.65 -5.56
C ARG A 394 -4.06 7.15 -4.83
N ASP A 395 -2.89 6.64 -5.18
CA ASP A 395 -1.62 7.05 -4.55
C ASP A 395 -1.24 8.50 -4.88
N LEU A 396 -1.53 8.96 -6.10
CA LEU A 396 -1.31 10.34 -6.53
C LEU A 396 -2.20 11.32 -5.75
N ASN A 397 -3.39 10.93 -5.33
CA ASN A 397 -4.33 11.78 -4.62
C ASN A 397 -4.23 11.69 -3.09
N LYS A 398 -3.31 10.89 -2.55
CA LYS A 398 -3.09 10.77 -1.10
C LYS A 398 -2.80 12.11 -0.46
N ALA A 399 -3.45 12.37 0.67
CA ALA A 399 -3.23 13.50 1.53
C ALA A 399 -1.87 13.38 2.27
N PRO A 400 -1.32 14.48 2.80
CA PRO A 400 0.01 14.46 3.41
C PRO A 400 0.17 13.48 4.58
N HIS A 401 -0.90 13.21 5.35
CA HIS A 401 -0.86 12.24 6.44
C HIS A 401 -0.80 10.79 5.92
N GLU A 402 -1.52 10.46 4.85
CA GLU A 402 -1.50 9.15 4.20
C GLU A 402 -0.10 8.88 3.61
N LEU A 403 0.48 9.89 2.94
CA LEU A 403 1.85 9.81 2.41
C LEU A 403 2.90 9.65 3.53
N LEU A 404 2.67 10.25 4.69
CA LEU A 404 3.56 10.10 5.85
C LEU A 404 3.48 8.69 6.45
N VAL A 405 2.29 8.09 6.50
CA VAL A 405 2.11 6.69 6.90
C VAL A 405 2.86 5.75 5.96
N ASP A 406 2.66 5.88 4.65
CA ASP A 406 3.37 5.06 3.65
C ASP A 406 4.89 5.23 3.77
N PHE A 407 5.35 6.46 4.04
CA PHE A 407 6.77 6.73 4.28
C PHE A 407 7.30 5.94 5.49
N PHE A 408 6.55 5.86 6.59
CA PHE A 408 6.97 5.09 7.76
C PHE A 408 7.00 3.58 7.47
N HIS A 409 6.01 3.05 6.75
CA HIS A 409 5.97 1.63 6.36
C HIS A 409 7.11 1.26 5.41
N THR A 410 7.56 2.19 4.55
CA THR A 410 8.67 1.93 3.61
C THR A 410 10.06 2.11 4.23
N LYS A 411 10.19 2.88 5.32
CA LYS A 411 11.48 3.18 5.97
C LYS A 411 11.88 2.22 7.09
N THR A 412 10.97 1.37 7.55
CA THR A 412 11.21 0.50 8.71
C THR A 412 12.08 -0.68 8.31
N LEU A 413 13.38 -0.61 8.63
CA LEU A 413 14.39 -1.53 8.09
C LEU A 413 14.93 -2.60 9.07
N VAL A 414 14.72 -2.52 10.41
CA VAL A 414 15.35 -3.52 11.30
C VAL A 414 14.59 -3.84 12.60
N ASP A 415 13.94 -2.87 13.26
CA ASP A 415 13.28 -3.04 14.57
C ASP A 415 11.77 -2.72 14.58
N GLY A 416 11.22 -2.47 13.39
CA GLY A 416 9.83 -2.05 13.21
C GLY A 416 9.53 -0.62 13.64
N LYS A 417 10.44 0.14 14.27
CA LYS A 417 10.17 1.52 14.71
C LYS A 417 10.87 2.53 13.82
N SER A 418 10.34 3.76 13.76
CA SER A 418 11.00 4.84 13.00
C SER A 418 10.57 6.23 13.46
N GLU A 419 11.40 7.23 13.19
CA GLU A 419 11.10 8.63 13.49
C GLU A 419 11.41 9.54 12.31
N ILE A 420 10.73 10.68 12.27
CA ILE A 420 11.02 11.78 11.35
C ILE A 420 11.07 13.11 12.10
N SER A 421 12.14 13.87 11.85
CA SER A 421 12.33 15.19 12.45
C SER A 421 11.39 16.23 11.83
N THR A 422 11.07 17.29 12.58
CA THR A 422 10.32 18.45 12.07
C THR A 422 10.99 19.15 10.90
N HIS A 423 12.32 19.09 10.80
CA HIS A 423 13.07 19.57 9.64
C HIS A 423 12.76 18.74 8.40
N ASP A 424 12.78 17.41 8.53
CA ASP A 424 12.56 16.50 7.40
C ASP A 424 11.10 16.43 7.00
N LEU A 425 10.15 16.57 7.95
CA LEU A 425 8.72 16.75 7.67
C LEU A 425 8.47 17.94 6.72
N LYS A 426 9.18 19.05 6.93
CA LYS A 426 9.12 20.22 6.03
C LYS A 426 9.81 19.97 4.71
N LYS A 427 11.04 19.44 4.75
CA LYS A 427 11.85 19.21 3.56
C LYS A 427 11.19 18.24 2.57
N GLN A 428 10.49 17.23 3.09
CA GLN A 428 9.79 16.22 2.28
C GLN A 428 8.34 16.61 1.96
N GLY A 429 7.88 17.79 2.39
CA GLY A 429 6.56 18.32 2.02
C GLY A 429 5.38 17.75 2.78
N PHE A 430 5.57 16.88 3.79
CA PHE A 430 4.48 16.34 4.60
C PHE A 430 3.78 17.42 5.42
N MET A 431 4.52 18.44 5.88
CA MET A 431 3.98 19.54 6.68
C MET A 431 4.68 20.87 6.42
N ASN A 432 3.91 21.93 6.23
CA ASN A 432 4.46 23.29 6.15
C ASN A 432 4.66 23.93 7.54
N ASN A 433 3.75 23.64 8.48
CA ASN A 433 3.80 24.15 9.86
C ASN A 433 3.99 22.98 10.83
N VAL A 434 5.00 23.09 11.69
CA VAL A 434 5.43 22.02 12.61
C VAL A 434 5.33 22.46 14.08
N SER A 435 4.37 23.32 14.41
CA SER A 435 4.05 23.61 15.81
C SER A 435 3.55 22.34 16.51
N ASN A 436 3.74 22.25 17.83
CA ASN A 436 3.34 21.06 18.61
C ASN A 436 1.85 20.70 18.40
N THR A 437 0.96 21.70 18.37
CA THR A 437 -0.47 21.49 18.04
C THR A 437 -0.67 20.85 16.67
N LYS A 438 0.06 21.32 15.64
CA LYS A 438 -0.04 20.74 14.30
C LYS A 438 0.57 19.35 14.19
N LEU A 439 1.61 19.05 14.97
CA LEU A 439 2.16 17.70 15.05
C LEU A 439 1.15 16.73 15.70
N LYS A 440 0.48 17.15 16.79
CA LYS A 440 -0.60 16.35 17.41
C LYS A 440 -1.77 16.12 16.45
N GLU A 441 -2.21 17.15 15.70
CA GLU A 441 -3.22 16.99 14.65
C GLU A 441 -2.77 15.99 13.56
N MET A 442 -1.52 16.09 13.09
CA MET A 442 -0.96 15.16 12.09
C MET A 442 -0.92 13.73 12.61
N VAL A 443 -0.45 13.53 13.85
CA VAL A 443 -0.45 12.23 14.53
C VAL A 443 -1.86 11.65 14.61
N ALA A 444 -2.87 12.46 14.95
CA ALA A 444 -4.26 12.03 14.98
C ALA A 444 -4.79 11.62 13.60
N LEU A 445 -4.42 12.35 12.53
CA LEU A 445 -4.79 11.99 11.15
C LEU A 445 -4.10 10.70 10.69
N CYS A 446 -2.81 10.54 10.99
CA CYS A 446 -2.06 9.30 10.69
C CYS A 446 -2.69 8.12 11.43
N ALA A 447 -3.02 8.30 12.70
CA ALA A 447 -3.71 7.31 13.52
C ALA A 447 -5.11 6.97 12.92
N GLY A 448 -5.87 7.97 12.46
CA GLY A 448 -7.15 7.73 11.80
C GLY A 448 -7.03 6.87 10.53
N TYR A 449 -5.93 6.99 9.81
CA TYR A 449 -5.65 6.24 8.58
C TYR A 449 -5.02 4.85 8.84
N ASP A 450 -4.08 4.74 9.78
CA ASP A 450 -3.44 3.47 10.18
C ASP A 450 -3.84 3.06 11.61
N GLN A 451 -4.67 2.03 11.68
CA GLN A 451 -5.18 1.46 12.93
C GLN A 451 -4.27 0.38 13.54
N ASN A 452 -3.25 -0.08 12.80
CA ASN A 452 -2.33 -1.13 13.25
C ASN A 452 -1.01 -0.57 13.78
N SER A 453 -0.93 0.74 14.02
CA SER A 453 0.28 1.41 14.47
C SER A 453 -0.04 2.53 15.47
N VAL A 454 1.00 2.91 16.22
CA VAL A 454 0.99 4.02 17.17
C VAL A 454 1.90 5.12 16.64
N TYR A 455 1.34 6.32 16.58
CA TYR A 455 2.06 7.55 16.24
C TYR A 455 2.14 8.43 17.48
N SER A 456 3.29 9.03 17.74
CA SER A 456 3.49 9.89 18.91
C SER A 456 4.45 11.04 18.63
N VAL A 457 4.26 12.15 19.33
CA VAL A 457 5.20 13.28 19.28
C VAL A 457 6.26 13.05 20.34
N ILE A 458 7.54 13.10 19.95
CA ILE A 458 8.68 12.86 20.85
C ILE A 458 9.64 14.05 20.86
N ASN A 459 10.64 14.00 21.75
CA ASN A 459 11.73 14.98 21.85
C ASN A 459 11.21 16.43 21.97
N ASP A 460 10.27 16.66 22.90
CA ASP A 460 9.64 17.97 23.16
C ASP A 460 9.04 18.65 21.91
N GLY A 461 8.45 17.87 21.00
CA GLY A 461 7.80 18.40 19.80
C GLY A 461 8.73 18.59 18.61
N SER A 462 9.89 17.92 18.59
CA SER A 462 10.87 18.04 17.49
C SER A 462 10.85 16.88 16.49
N ALA A 463 10.12 15.80 16.77
CA ALA A 463 9.94 14.66 15.86
C ALA A 463 8.59 13.93 16.07
N ILE A 464 8.17 13.19 15.04
CA ILE A 464 7.08 12.19 15.12
C ILE A 464 7.73 10.80 15.10
N HIS A 465 7.29 9.95 16.02
CA HIS A 465 7.70 8.55 16.17
C HIS A 465 6.57 7.60 15.77
N TYR A 466 6.93 6.53 15.08
CA TYR A 466 6.07 5.46 14.59
C TYR A 466 6.48 4.13 15.23
N GLU A 467 5.48 3.38 15.70
CA GLU A 467 5.64 2.03 16.24
C GLU A 467 4.50 1.12 15.76
N PRO A 468 4.77 -0.02 15.13
CA PRO A 468 3.77 -0.98 14.68
C PRO A 468 3.23 -1.75 15.87
N ILE A 469 1.96 -2.10 15.80
CA ILE A 469 1.31 -2.99 16.77
C ILE A 469 1.47 -4.41 16.25
N VAL A 470 2.32 -5.19 16.92
CA VAL A 470 2.53 -6.60 16.59
C VAL A 470 1.56 -7.45 17.41
N LYS A 471 0.59 -8.04 16.74
CA LYS A 471 -0.36 -8.98 17.35
C LYS A 471 0.26 -10.35 17.45
N THR A 472 0.10 -10.99 18.61
CA THR A 472 0.56 -12.34 18.92
C THR A 472 -0.41 -12.96 19.91
N ASP A 473 -0.55 -14.29 19.92
CA ASP A 473 -1.33 -15.03 20.91
C ASP A 473 -0.45 -15.52 22.08
N VAL A 474 0.87 -15.49 21.89
CA VAL A 474 1.84 -15.90 22.92
C VAL A 474 1.99 -14.80 23.96
N ILE A 475 1.81 -15.16 25.24
CA ILE A 475 2.10 -14.31 26.39
C ILE A 475 3.32 -14.84 27.16
N ASN A 476 3.98 -13.96 27.91
CA ASN A 476 4.97 -14.36 28.90
C ASN A 476 4.36 -14.29 30.31
N VAL A 477 4.78 -15.21 31.17
CA VAL A 477 4.56 -15.12 32.61
C VAL A 477 5.83 -15.49 33.37
N THR A 478 6.13 -14.70 34.39
CA THR A 478 7.21 -14.98 35.34
C THR A 478 6.60 -15.41 36.66
N TYR A 479 7.02 -16.55 37.21
CA TYR A 479 6.40 -17.14 38.40
C TYR A 479 7.42 -17.78 39.34
N LYS A 480 7.01 -17.96 40.59
CA LYS A 480 7.77 -18.62 41.67
C LYS A 480 6.81 -19.26 42.65
N GLU A 481 7.02 -20.54 42.97
CA GLU A 481 6.25 -21.24 44.00
C GLU A 481 6.48 -20.63 45.40
N ILE A 482 5.41 -20.52 46.19
CA ILE A 482 5.45 -19.98 47.55
C ILE A 482 4.77 -20.96 48.53
N ASP A 483 5.20 -20.97 49.79
CA ASP A 483 4.53 -21.73 50.84
C ASP A 483 3.48 -20.87 51.55
N THR A 484 2.20 -21.21 51.39
CA THR A 484 1.08 -20.47 51.99
C THR A 484 0.50 -21.15 53.23
N SER A 485 1.09 -22.26 53.70
CA SER A 485 0.54 -23.07 54.80
C SER A 485 0.31 -22.27 56.08
N GLN A 486 1.28 -21.43 56.47
CA GLN A 486 1.16 -20.55 57.63
C GLN A 486 0.12 -19.44 57.44
N LEU A 487 -0.02 -18.94 56.21
CA LEU A 487 -1.00 -17.91 55.88
C LEU A 487 -2.42 -18.47 55.95
N ASN A 488 -2.66 -19.66 55.38
CA ASN A 488 -3.98 -20.30 55.37
C ASN A 488 -4.45 -20.59 56.80
N ALA A 489 -3.57 -21.12 57.66
CA ALA A 489 -3.89 -21.34 59.07
C ALA A 489 -4.23 -20.03 59.81
N ALA A 490 -3.52 -18.93 59.52
CA ALA A 490 -3.77 -17.63 60.14
C ALA A 490 -5.07 -16.96 59.65
N VAL A 491 -5.42 -17.15 58.38
CA VAL A 491 -6.69 -16.68 57.80
C VAL A 491 -7.86 -17.43 58.42
N GLU A 492 -7.79 -18.76 58.54
CA GLU A 492 -8.82 -19.57 59.20
C GLU A 492 -9.01 -19.21 60.67
N SER A 493 -7.95 -18.83 61.38
CA SER A 493 -8.04 -18.42 62.78
C SER A 493 -8.52 -16.97 62.97
N GLY A 494 -8.61 -16.17 61.90
CA GLY A 494 -8.97 -14.75 61.96
C GLY A 494 -7.98 -13.85 62.72
N ASP A 495 -6.73 -14.28 62.92
CA ASP A 495 -5.74 -13.51 63.66
C ASP A 495 -5.02 -12.51 62.75
N PHE A 496 -5.42 -11.24 62.84
CA PHE A 496 -4.87 -10.16 62.03
C PHE A 496 -3.34 -10.04 62.11
N ASN A 497 -2.74 -10.23 63.28
CA ASN A 497 -1.29 -10.11 63.45
C ASN A 497 -0.55 -11.31 62.85
N ALA A 498 -1.09 -12.52 63.02
CA ALA A 498 -0.55 -13.73 62.41
C ALA A 498 -0.63 -13.67 60.88
N ILE A 499 -1.75 -13.19 60.32
CA ILE A 499 -1.93 -12.99 58.87
C ILE A 499 -0.88 -11.99 58.35
N ARG A 500 -0.70 -10.86 59.04
CA ARG A 500 0.29 -9.85 58.66
C ARG A 500 1.71 -10.41 58.67
N GLN A 501 2.06 -11.20 59.69
CA GLN A 501 3.38 -11.82 59.80
C GLN A 501 3.61 -12.88 58.71
N ALA A 502 2.62 -13.73 58.44
CA ALA A 502 2.70 -14.74 57.39
C ALA A 502 2.89 -14.11 56.00
N LYS A 503 2.14 -13.03 55.69
CA LYS A 503 2.31 -12.24 54.46
C LYS A 503 3.72 -11.65 54.34
N HIS A 504 4.26 -11.12 55.45
CA HIS A 504 5.62 -10.58 55.46
C HIS A 504 6.68 -11.67 55.19
N ASN A 505 6.53 -12.84 55.80
CA ASN A 505 7.43 -13.98 55.60
C ASN A 505 7.44 -14.41 54.13
N ILE A 506 6.27 -14.57 53.50
CA ILE A 506 6.16 -14.90 52.07
C ILE A 506 6.87 -13.84 51.22
N ALA A 507 6.55 -12.55 51.41
CA ALA A 507 7.13 -11.46 50.64
C ALA A 507 8.67 -11.36 50.76
N SER A 508 9.24 -11.77 51.91
CA SER A 508 10.70 -11.78 52.11
C SER A 508 11.42 -12.79 51.21
N THR A 509 10.72 -13.84 50.75
CA THR A 509 11.27 -14.90 49.90
C THR A 509 11.18 -14.58 48.40
N THR A 510 10.41 -13.57 48.00
CA THR A 510 10.04 -13.31 46.58
C THR A 510 10.83 -12.18 45.94
N ASN A 511 12.13 -12.11 46.22
CA ASN A 511 13.07 -11.18 45.58
C ASN A 511 13.90 -11.83 44.46
N TYR A 512 14.04 -13.15 44.49
CA TYR A 512 14.91 -13.95 43.61
C TYR A 512 14.27 -15.30 43.29
N GLY A 513 14.79 -16.00 42.28
CA GLY A 513 14.40 -17.38 41.96
C GLY A 513 13.06 -17.47 41.26
N PHE A 514 12.75 -16.47 40.43
CA PHE A 514 11.64 -16.54 39.49
C PHE A 514 12.06 -17.26 38.22
N GLU A 515 11.14 -18.04 37.66
CA GLU A 515 11.25 -18.67 36.35
C GLU A 515 10.30 -17.97 35.38
N ALA A 516 10.60 -18.00 34.08
CA ALA A 516 9.78 -17.40 33.05
C ALA A 516 9.40 -18.43 31.99
N ALA A 517 8.13 -18.44 31.60
CA ALA A 517 7.60 -19.32 30.55
C ALA A 517 6.76 -18.53 29.55
N ASP A 518 6.75 -19.01 28.32
CA ASP A 518 5.86 -18.53 27.27
C ASP A 518 4.67 -19.50 27.18
N THR A 519 3.46 -18.95 27.13
CA THR A 519 2.18 -19.65 27.30
C THR A 519 1.07 -18.87 26.58
N SER A 520 -0.18 -19.30 26.66
CA SER A 520 -1.34 -18.54 26.18
C SER A 520 -2.17 -18.02 27.35
N PHE A 521 -2.98 -16.98 27.09
CA PHE A 521 -3.76 -16.33 28.16
C PHE A 521 -4.72 -17.30 28.85
N ASP A 522 -5.33 -18.21 28.09
CA ASP A 522 -6.27 -19.23 28.59
C ASP A 522 -5.65 -20.27 29.53
N GLU A 523 -4.32 -20.37 29.58
CA GLU A 523 -3.59 -21.26 30.49
C GLU A 523 -3.32 -20.62 31.86
N LEU A 524 -3.48 -19.30 32.01
CA LEU A 524 -3.25 -18.59 33.29
C LEU A 524 -4.08 -19.10 34.48
N PRO A 525 -5.31 -19.64 34.34
CA PRO A 525 -6.03 -20.27 35.44
C PRO A 525 -5.24 -21.39 36.12
N GLN A 526 -4.36 -22.09 35.40
CA GLN A 526 -3.50 -23.14 35.98
C GLN A 526 -2.53 -22.56 37.02
N LEU A 527 -1.96 -21.38 36.73
CA LEU A 527 -1.12 -20.63 37.68
C LEU A 527 -1.94 -20.08 38.85
N LEU A 528 -3.15 -19.60 38.58
CA LEU A 528 -4.03 -19.02 39.59
C LEU A 528 -4.57 -20.06 40.58
N ALA A 529 -4.67 -21.33 40.15
CA ALA A 529 -5.11 -22.45 40.98
C ALA A 529 -4.06 -22.94 42.00
N GLY A 530 -2.81 -22.48 41.89
CA GLY A 530 -1.72 -22.83 42.78
C GLY A 530 -1.23 -21.69 43.66
N ASP A 531 -0.22 -21.99 44.48
CA ASP A 531 0.45 -21.03 45.36
C ASP A 531 1.68 -20.44 44.67
N TYR A 532 1.53 -19.32 43.98
CA TYR A 532 2.62 -18.68 43.25
C TYR A 532 2.71 -17.17 43.51
N ALA A 533 3.94 -16.65 43.49
CA ALA A 533 4.21 -15.25 43.21
C ALA A 533 4.47 -15.09 41.71
N PHE A 534 3.84 -14.13 41.04
CA PHE A 534 3.93 -14.00 39.58
C PHE A 534 3.97 -12.55 39.08
N SER A 535 4.38 -12.38 37.83
CA SER A 535 4.50 -11.10 37.13
C SER A 535 4.20 -11.28 35.64
N PRO A 536 3.51 -10.32 35.00
CA PRO A 536 3.34 -10.30 33.55
C PRO A 536 4.63 -9.94 32.80
N TYR A 537 5.64 -9.41 33.49
CA TYR A 537 6.94 -9.07 32.94
C TYR A 537 8.01 -10.11 33.26
N ARG A 538 8.95 -10.29 32.33
CA ARG A 538 10.16 -11.09 32.49
C ARG A 538 11.20 -10.38 33.35
N PHE A 539 11.72 -11.09 34.35
CA PHE A 539 12.82 -10.63 35.19
C PHE A 539 14.14 -11.25 34.74
N LYS A 540 15.10 -10.39 34.38
CA LYS A 540 16.48 -10.79 34.10
C LYS A 540 17.07 -11.58 35.29
N ASP A 541 17.65 -12.73 34.98
CA ASP A 541 18.25 -13.67 35.93
C ASP A 541 17.29 -14.12 37.06
N GLY A 542 15.97 -14.02 36.85
CA GLY A 542 14.96 -14.37 37.87
C GLY A 542 14.95 -13.43 39.09
N VAL A 543 15.44 -12.19 38.94
CA VAL A 543 15.59 -11.22 40.03
C VAL A 543 14.64 -10.04 39.87
N ARG A 544 13.70 -9.89 40.80
CA ARG A 544 12.70 -8.82 40.80
C ARG A 544 13.34 -7.46 41.11
N ARG A 545 13.63 -6.67 40.09
CA ARG A 545 14.05 -5.25 40.19
C ARG A 545 13.57 -4.47 38.98
N LYS A 546 13.34 -3.17 39.15
CA LYS A 546 12.96 -2.27 38.05
C LYS A 546 13.94 -2.30 36.87
N GLU A 547 15.24 -2.38 37.16
CA GLU A 547 16.32 -2.43 36.17
C GLU A 547 16.41 -3.78 35.44
N ASN A 548 15.75 -4.82 35.96
CA ASN A 548 15.78 -6.18 35.43
C ASN A 548 14.52 -6.53 34.63
N LEU A 549 13.68 -5.55 34.29
CA LEU A 549 12.57 -5.73 33.36
C LEU A 549 13.12 -5.74 31.93
N GLU A 550 13.00 -6.87 31.22
CA GLU A 550 13.57 -7.04 29.87
C GLU A 550 12.56 -7.39 28.78
N SER A 551 11.27 -7.47 29.11
CA SER A 551 10.18 -7.75 28.17
C SER A 551 9.11 -6.64 28.16
N GLY A 552 8.26 -6.66 27.13
CA GLY A 552 6.95 -6.02 27.20
C GLY A 552 5.97 -6.89 28.00
N THR A 553 4.68 -6.57 27.87
CA THR A 553 3.61 -7.44 28.37
C THR A 553 2.40 -7.45 27.43
N LYS A 554 1.78 -8.61 27.23
CA LYS A 554 0.51 -8.78 26.51
C LYS A 554 -0.68 -8.95 27.45
N TRP A 555 -0.48 -8.83 28.75
CA TRP A 555 -1.57 -8.85 29.72
C TRP A 555 -1.26 -7.97 30.93
N VAL A 556 -2.30 -7.52 31.61
CA VAL A 556 -2.16 -6.63 32.76
C VAL A 556 -2.93 -7.15 33.94
N VAL A 557 -2.43 -6.86 35.14
CA VAL A 557 -3.11 -7.17 36.39
C VAL A 557 -3.61 -5.87 37.02
N LEU A 558 -4.90 -5.80 37.28
CA LEU A 558 -5.53 -4.77 38.09
C LEU A 558 -5.70 -5.32 39.51
N ASP A 559 -4.98 -4.74 40.47
CA ASP A 559 -5.08 -5.10 41.89
C ASP A 559 -6.22 -4.29 42.51
N ILE A 560 -7.29 -4.98 42.93
CA ILE A 560 -8.50 -4.38 43.46
C ILE A 560 -8.57 -4.68 44.96
N ASP A 561 -8.18 -3.69 45.76
CA ASP A 561 -8.08 -3.84 47.21
C ASP A 561 -9.43 -3.64 47.94
N ASP A 562 -10.33 -2.88 47.33
CA ASP A 562 -11.69 -2.58 47.80
C ASP A 562 -12.61 -2.31 46.60
N SER A 563 -13.70 -3.08 46.48
CA SER A 563 -14.65 -3.01 45.39
C SER A 563 -16.09 -3.06 45.89
N PRO A 564 -17.00 -2.22 45.36
CA PRO A 564 -18.45 -2.35 45.61
C PRO A 564 -19.07 -3.53 44.85
N LEU A 565 -18.39 -4.03 43.81
CA LEU A 565 -18.75 -5.25 43.07
C LEU A 565 -18.03 -6.44 43.68
N SER A 566 -18.74 -7.55 43.85
CA SER A 566 -18.11 -8.84 44.11
C SER A 566 -17.35 -9.34 42.88
N ALA A 567 -16.44 -10.32 43.08
CA ALA A 567 -15.67 -10.94 42.00
C ALA A 567 -16.56 -11.57 40.91
N GLU A 568 -17.67 -12.22 41.30
CA GLU A 568 -18.66 -12.78 40.38
C GLU A 568 -19.37 -11.68 39.57
N GLU A 569 -19.75 -10.57 40.22
CA GLU A 569 -20.36 -9.44 39.52
C GLU A 569 -19.37 -8.78 38.56
N ALA A 570 -18.12 -8.59 38.97
CA ALA A 570 -17.07 -8.09 38.09
C ALA A 570 -16.85 -9.02 36.89
N HIS A 571 -16.84 -10.34 37.10
CA HIS A 571 -16.74 -11.34 36.03
C HIS A 571 -17.87 -11.19 35.00
N PHE A 572 -19.10 -11.03 35.48
CA PHE A 572 -20.25 -10.80 34.61
C PHE A 572 -20.14 -9.48 33.82
N MET A 573 -19.65 -8.42 34.47
CA MET A 573 -19.50 -7.09 33.87
C MET A 573 -18.42 -7.01 32.79
N LEU A 574 -17.42 -7.89 32.87
CA LEU A 574 -16.31 -7.99 31.91
C LEU A 574 -16.53 -9.09 30.85
N GLY A 575 -17.75 -9.63 30.74
CA GLY A 575 -18.05 -10.77 29.86
C GLY A 575 -17.81 -10.55 28.36
N ASP A 576 -17.60 -9.31 27.92
CA ASP A 576 -17.26 -8.96 26.53
C ASP A 576 -15.75 -8.96 26.25
N ILE A 577 -14.90 -9.12 27.27
CA ILE A 577 -13.44 -9.15 27.13
C ILE A 577 -12.81 -10.39 27.78
N ASN A 578 -11.64 -10.78 27.27
CA ASN A 578 -10.86 -11.87 27.83
C ASN A 578 -10.25 -11.47 29.17
N HIS A 579 -10.57 -12.23 30.22
CA HIS A 579 -10.14 -11.92 31.58
C HIS A 579 -10.13 -13.14 32.51
N HIS A 580 -9.33 -13.03 33.57
CA HIS A 580 -9.41 -13.90 34.74
C HIS A 580 -9.56 -13.07 36.02
N ILE A 581 -10.43 -13.51 36.93
CA ILE A 581 -10.58 -12.90 38.25
C ILE A 581 -10.23 -13.93 39.31
N ALA A 582 -9.25 -13.61 40.16
CA ALA A 582 -8.85 -14.44 41.28
C ALA A 582 -9.01 -13.70 42.60
N LEU A 583 -9.56 -14.37 43.60
CA LEU A 583 -9.61 -13.87 44.97
C LEU A 583 -8.20 -13.76 45.56
N THR A 584 -8.05 -12.92 46.58
CA THR A 584 -6.77 -12.70 47.25
C THR A 584 -6.51 -13.71 48.37
N SER A 585 -5.83 -13.32 49.45
CA SER A 585 -5.43 -14.25 50.51
C SER A 585 -6.62 -14.85 51.27
N ASP A 586 -7.71 -14.09 51.36
CA ASP A 586 -8.95 -14.47 52.04
C ASP A 586 -9.95 -15.01 51.01
N LYS A 587 -10.33 -16.27 51.15
CA LYS A 587 -11.23 -16.97 50.23
C LYS A 587 -12.69 -16.52 50.35
N ASP A 588 -13.06 -15.91 51.48
CA ASP A 588 -14.44 -15.53 51.77
C ASP A 588 -14.70 -14.05 51.42
N ASN A 589 -13.64 -13.28 51.12
CA ASN A 589 -13.75 -11.88 50.73
C ASN A 589 -13.87 -11.71 49.21
N ASN A 590 -15.11 -11.74 48.73
CA ASN A 590 -15.44 -11.54 47.31
C ASN A 590 -15.27 -10.10 46.81
N PHE A 591 -14.97 -9.13 47.66
CA PHE A 591 -14.83 -7.72 47.29
C PHE A 591 -13.37 -7.27 47.15
N LYS A 592 -12.43 -8.21 47.31
CA LYS A 592 -10.99 -8.00 47.15
C LYS A 592 -10.40 -9.07 46.24
N PHE A 593 -10.09 -8.68 45.00
CA PHE A 593 -9.71 -9.60 43.93
C PHE A 593 -8.70 -8.95 42.98
N ARG A 594 -8.17 -9.76 42.06
CA ARG A 594 -7.35 -9.28 40.95
C ARG A 594 -8.02 -9.58 39.64
N VAL A 595 -7.98 -8.63 38.72
CA VAL A 595 -8.44 -8.83 37.35
C VAL A 595 -7.22 -8.90 36.44
N LEU A 596 -7.03 -10.04 35.80
CA LEU A 596 -6.04 -10.23 34.75
C LEU A 596 -6.76 -10.00 33.43
N LEU A 597 -6.22 -9.15 32.57
CA LEU A 597 -6.82 -8.77 31.30
C LEU A 597 -5.88 -9.09 30.15
N GLU A 598 -6.40 -9.74 29.12
CA GLU A 598 -5.66 -9.98 27.89
C GLU A 598 -5.62 -8.71 27.05
N LEU A 599 -4.46 -8.40 26.47
CA LEU A 599 -4.27 -7.32 25.52
C LEU A 599 -4.16 -7.88 24.10
N ASP A 600 -4.60 -7.13 23.11
CA ASP A 600 -4.52 -7.52 21.69
C ASP A 600 -3.09 -7.51 21.11
N SER A 601 -2.14 -6.93 21.84
CA SER A 601 -0.73 -6.84 21.45
C SER A 601 0.20 -6.73 22.66
N GLU A 602 1.49 -7.01 22.45
CA GLU A 602 2.50 -6.78 23.47
C GLU A 602 2.85 -5.29 23.58
N VAL A 603 2.77 -4.74 24.79
CA VAL A 603 3.04 -3.32 25.05
C VAL A 603 4.41 -3.09 25.68
N TYR A 604 5.11 -2.08 25.13
CA TYR A 604 6.40 -1.61 25.62
C TYR A 604 6.25 -0.15 26.07
N LEU A 605 6.15 0.06 27.38
CA LEU A 605 5.97 1.38 27.97
C LEU A 605 7.08 1.67 28.98
N ASP A 606 7.50 2.92 29.05
CA ASP A 606 8.32 3.39 30.15
C ASP A 606 7.50 3.50 31.46
N PRO A 607 8.16 3.59 32.64
CA PRO A 607 7.47 3.65 33.92
C PRO A 607 6.52 4.85 34.10
N ALA A 608 6.75 5.97 33.42
CA ALA A 608 5.88 7.15 33.50
C ALA A 608 4.59 6.92 32.72
N ALA A 609 4.68 6.42 31.48
CA ALA A 609 3.53 6.09 30.66
C ALA A 609 2.73 4.90 31.23
N TRP A 610 3.39 3.90 31.81
CA TRP A 610 2.73 2.70 32.35
C TRP A 610 1.62 3.00 33.33
N LYS A 611 1.85 3.93 34.27
CA LYS A 611 0.83 4.31 35.26
C LYS A 611 -0.44 4.83 34.60
N HIS A 612 -0.30 5.66 33.57
CA HIS A 612 -1.44 6.22 32.86
C HIS A 612 -2.19 5.17 32.03
N PHE A 613 -1.47 4.17 31.50
CA PHE A 613 -2.01 3.09 30.69
C PHE A 613 -3.01 2.22 31.47
N TYR A 614 -2.58 1.49 32.49
CA TYR A 614 -3.48 0.53 33.16
C TYR A 614 -4.52 1.22 34.06
N LEU A 615 -4.23 2.42 34.60
CA LEU A 615 -5.25 3.16 35.35
C LEU A 615 -6.36 3.66 34.43
N LYS A 616 -6.06 4.00 33.17
CA LYS A 616 -7.09 4.35 32.20
C LYS A 616 -7.92 3.13 31.80
N ILE A 617 -7.30 1.96 31.67
CA ILE A 617 -8.02 0.69 31.48
C ILE A 617 -8.95 0.44 32.67
N ALA A 618 -8.45 0.55 33.91
CA ALA A 618 -9.26 0.35 35.11
C ALA A 618 -10.47 1.31 35.17
N ASP A 619 -10.22 2.61 34.92
CA ASP A 619 -11.26 3.65 34.84
C ASP A 619 -12.35 3.31 33.81
N ASP A 620 -11.94 2.91 32.60
CA ASP A 620 -12.88 2.57 31.53
C ASP A 620 -13.66 1.27 31.79
N LEU A 621 -13.09 0.36 32.58
CA LEU A 621 -13.78 -0.84 33.04
C LEU A 621 -14.63 -0.59 34.30
N GLY A 622 -14.63 0.63 34.85
CA GLY A 622 -15.33 0.96 36.09
C GLY A 622 -14.69 0.33 37.33
N LEU A 623 -13.42 -0.08 37.27
CA LEU A 623 -12.69 -0.72 38.36
C LEU A 623 -11.76 0.29 39.05
N ARG A 624 -11.57 0.13 40.36
CA ARG A 624 -10.63 0.95 41.14
C ARG A 624 -9.34 0.16 41.39
N ALA A 625 -8.37 0.31 40.49
CA ALA A 625 -7.08 -0.35 40.61
C ALA A 625 -6.08 0.48 41.42
N ASP A 626 -5.27 -0.19 42.23
CA ASP A 626 -4.19 0.46 42.98
C ASP A 626 -3.03 0.90 42.07
N PRO A 627 -2.42 2.07 42.33
CA PRO A 627 -1.31 2.56 41.54
C PRO A 627 0.00 1.80 41.88
N LEU A 628 0.32 0.79 41.09
CA LEU A 628 1.47 -0.10 41.23
C LEU A 628 2.56 0.15 40.16
N PRO A 629 3.86 -0.08 40.48
CA PRO A 629 4.95 0.00 39.52
C PRO A 629 4.97 -1.23 38.58
N GLN A 630 5.63 -1.12 37.42
CA GLN A 630 5.78 -2.24 36.46
C GLN A 630 6.42 -3.49 37.08
N SER A 631 7.40 -3.32 37.97
CA SER A 631 8.09 -4.43 38.65
C SER A 631 7.28 -5.05 39.80
N GLN A 632 5.98 -4.76 39.89
CA GLN A 632 5.11 -5.35 40.89
C GLN A 632 4.91 -6.84 40.61
N ILE A 633 4.94 -7.64 41.67
CA ILE A 633 4.52 -9.05 41.61
C ILE A 633 3.17 -9.20 42.30
N PHE A 634 2.42 -10.20 41.87
CA PHE A 634 1.13 -10.58 42.39
C PHE A 634 1.22 -11.98 43.00
N TYR A 635 0.20 -12.38 43.74
CA TYR A 635 0.19 -13.67 44.45
C TYR A 635 -1.07 -14.46 44.12
N SER A 636 -0.94 -15.66 43.59
CA SER A 636 -2.02 -16.65 43.54
C SER A 636 -1.99 -17.52 44.79
N TYR A 637 -3.16 -18.04 45.15
CA TYR A 637 -3.31 -18.87 46.32
C TYR A 637 -4.20 -20.07 45.98
N ALA A 638 -3.78 -21.28 46.36
CA ALA A 638 -4.46 -22.51 46.02
C ALA A 638 -5.83 -22.63 46.71
N GLY A 639 -6.83 -23.18 46.02
CA GLY A 639 -8.19 -23.36 46.58
C GLY A 639 -9.00 -22.07 46.73
N ARG A 640 -8.70 -21.05 45.93
CA ARG A 640 -9.49 -19.82 45.78
C ARG A 640 -10.32 -19.92 44.51
N ASP A 641 -11.48 -19.27 44.50
CA ASP A 641 -12.31 -19.21 43.31
C ASP A 641 -11.61 -18.38 42.22
N VAL A 642 -11.62 -18.92 41.01
CA VAL A 642 -11.09 -18.28 39.80
C VAL A 642 -12.20 -18.24 38.77
N TYR A 643 -12.62 -17.03 38.41
CA TYR A 643 -13.57 -16.79 37.33
C TYR A 643 -12.80 -16.50 36.05
N SER A 644 -13.19 -17.10 34.93
CA SER A 644 -12.45 -16.98 33.66
C SER A 644 -13.38 -16.78 32.48
N ASN A 645 -13.00 -15.88 31.59
CA ASN A 645 -13.61 -15.73 30.29
C ASN A 645 -12.50 -15.58 29.24
N THR A 646 -12.42 -16.51 28.30
CA THR A 646 -11.37 -16.57 27.26
C THR A 646 -11.95 -16.68 25.86
N GLU A 647 -13.28 -16.72 25.74
CA GLU A 647 -14.03 -16.91 24.49
C GLU A 647 -14.52 -15.58 23.89
N SER A 648 -14.15 -14.46 24.51
CA SER A 648 -14.50 -13.12 24.08
C SER A 648 -13.34 -12.51 23.28
N SER A 649 -13.12 -11.19 23.37
CA SER A 649 -12.03 -10.52 22.64
C SER A 649 -10.95 -9.99 23.59
N PRO A 650 -9.66 -10.03 23.20
CA PRO A 650 -8.61 -9.29 23.89
C PRO A 650 -8.90 -7.78 23.88
N LEU A 651 -8.40 -7.06 24.88
CA LEU A 651 -8.60 -5.62 25.00
C LEU A 651 -7.75 -4.87 23.95
N PRO A 652 -8.35 -4.01 23.10
CA PRO A 652 -7.60 -3.17 22.17
C PRO A 652 -6.70 -2.18 22.89
N THR A 653 -5.39 -2.26 22.67
CA THR A 653 -4.39 -1.48 23.43
C THR A 653 -4.11 -0.08 22.88
N ARG A 654 -4.33 0.12 21.58
CA ARG A 654 -3.85 1.29 20.85
C ARG A 654 -4.23 2.62 21.47
N ASP A 655 -5.51 2.81 21.79
CA ASP A 655 -6.02 4.09 22.29
C ASP A 655 -5.48 4.37 23.71
N TYR A 656 -5.33 3.32 24.54
CA TYR A 656 -4.68 3.42 25.84
C TYR A 656 -3.19 3.75 25.73
N LEU A 657 -2.49 3.20 24.74
CA LEU A 657 -1.08 3.52 24.47
C LEU A 657 -0.89 4.98 24.06
N MET A 658 -1.74 5.47 23.15
CA MET A 658 -1.72 6.87 22.72
C MET A 658 -1.98 7.81 23.89
N TYR A 659 -3.04 7.55 24.66
CA TYR A 659 -3.37 8.32 25.86
C TYR A 659 -2.21 8.33 26.88
N ALA A 660 -1.62 7.17 27.16
CA ALA A 660 -0.53 7.04 28.11
C ALA A 660 0.73 7.82 27.70
N LYS A 661 1.10 7.76 26.42
CA LYS A 661 2.24 8.51 25.87
C LYS A 661 1.98 10.02 25.88
N ASP A 662 0.78 10.44 25.51
CA ASP A 662 0.39 11.86 25.58
C ASP A 662 0.48 12.38 27.02
N MET A 663 -0.10 11.67 27.99
CA MET A 663 -0.06 12.07 29.41
C MET A 663 1.35 12.03 30.01
N ALA A 664 2.23 11.15 29.54
CA ALA A 664 3.62 11.12 29.98
C ALA A 664 4.41 12.37 29.53
N THR A 665 4.03 12.99 28.40
CA THR A 665 4.69 14.20 27.87
C THR A 665 4.06 15.50 28.37
N ASP A 666 2.76 15.50 28.69
CA ASP A 666 2.00 16.70 29.02
C ASP A 666 2.09 17.06 30.52
N LYS A 667 3.14 17.81 30.90
CA LYS A 667 3.34 18.28 32.28
C LYS A 667 2.28 19.31 32.74
N GLU A 668 1.55 19.96 31.83
CA GLU A 668 0.60 21.03 32.16
C GLU A 668 -0.78 20.53 32.63
N THR A 669 -1.17 19.30 32.29
CA THR A 669 -2.51 18.77 32.61
C THR A 669 -2.59 18.07 33.96
N ALA A 670 -1.45 17.68 34.55
CA ALA A 670 -1.33 16.83 35.75
C ALA A 670 -1.83 17.45 37.09
N GLY A 671 -2.68 18.48 37.05
CA GLY A 671 -3.19 19.15 38.26
C GLY A 671 -4.48 19.95 38.12
N ARG A 672 -5.20 19.89 36.99
CA ARG A 672 -6.49 20.60 36.85
C ARG A 672 -7.62 19.81 37.52
N VAL A 673 -7.86 20.10 38.79
CA VAL A 673 -9.08 19.67 39.48
C VAL A 673 -10.26 20.47 38.91
N MET A 674 -11.25 19.78 38.34
CA MET A 674 -12.48 20.43 37.86
C MET A 674 -13.17 21.21 38.97
N THR A 675 -13.60 22.43 38.68
CA THR A 675 -14.42 23.22 39.61
C THR A 675 -15.82 22.60 39.73
N ASN A 676 -16.50 22.81 40.87
CA ASN A 676 -17.87 22.32 41.08
C ASN A 676 -18.83 22.78 39.96
N ALA A 677 -18.65 23.99 39.42
CA ALA A 677 -19.46 24.50 38.31
C ALA A 677 -19.24 23.71 37.01
N GLN A 678 -18.01 23.31 36.72
CA GLN A 678 -17.69 22.49 35.55
C GLN A 678 -18.21 21.06 35.68
N ARG A 679 -18.08 20.46 36.87
CA ARG A 679 -18.65 19.13 37.14
C ARG A 679 -20.17 19.13 36.97
N ARG A 680 -20.84 20.15 37.51
CA ARG A 680 -22.30 20.28 37.36
C ARG A 680 -22.72 20.56 35.92
N ALA A 681 -21.93 21.30 35.15
CA ALA A 681 -22.20 21.52 33.73
C ALA A 681 -22.14 20.21 32.92
N GLN A 682 -21.20 19.30 33.21
CA GLN A 682 -21.13 17.98 32.58
C GLN A 682 -22.34 17.10 32.96
N LEU A 683 -22.75 17.08 34.23
CA LEU A 683 -23.97 16.37 34.65
C LEU A 683 -25.24 16.89 33.96
N ASN A 684 -25.30 18.18 33.66
CA ASN A 684 -26.43 18.80 32.96
C ASN A 684 -26.44 18.55 31.43
N ASP A 685 -25.39 17.93 30.88
CA ASP A 685 -25.28 17.52 29.48
C ASP A 685 -24.94 16.02 29.39
N PRO A 686 -25.88 15.14 29.77
CA PRO A 686 -25.62 13.71 29.94
C PRO A 686 -25.35 13.01 28.62
N THR A 687 -25.99 13.40 27.52
CA THR A 687 -25.81 12.76 26.20
C THR A 687 -24.41 12.97 25.63
N THR A 688 -23.78 14.11 25.93
CA THR A 688 -22.41 14.40 25.51
C THR A 688 -21.39 13.83 26.51
N THR A 689 -21.64 14.01 27.81
CA THR A 689 -20.70 13.59 28.87
C THR A 689 -20.60 12.07 28.98
N PHE A 690 -21.72 11.37 28.78
CA PHE A 690 -21.85 9.92 28.89
C PHE A 690 -22.17 9.27 27.54
N GLU A 691 -21.73 9.87 26.43
CA GLU A 691 -21.96 9.36 25.07
C GLU A 691 -21.63 7.86 24.95
N TYR A 692 -20.55 7.40 25.60
CA TYR A 692 -20.15 5.99 25.61
C TYR A 692 -21.17 5.02 26.26
N ALA A 693 -22.09 5.53 27.06
CA ALA A 693 -23.21 4.76 27.62
C ALA A 693 -24.45 4.86 26.73
N PHE A 694 -24.77 6.04 26.21
CA PHE A 694 -25.89 6.23 25.26
C PHE A 694 -25.67 5.48 23.95
N GLU A 695 -24.45 5.46 23.43
CA GLU A 695 -24.05 4.83 22.16
C GLU A 695 -23.34 3.47 22.37
N ALA A 696 -23.60 2.81 23.51
CA ALA A 696 -22.98 1.52 23.84
C ALA A 696 -23.34 0.43 22.81
N LYS A 697 -22.34 -0.35 22.38
CA LYS A 697 -22.57 -1.47 21.44
C LYS A 697 -23.28 -2.63 22.13
N PHE A 698 -23.91 -3.49 21.33
CA PHE A 698 -24.53 -4.72 21.84
C PHE A 698 -23.51 -5.58 22.61
N GLY A 699 -23.82 -5.90 23.86
CA GLY A 699 -22.94 -6.63 24.78
C GLY A 699 -22.22 -5.75 25.82
N GLU A 700 -21.99 -4.46 25.53
CA GLU A 700 -21.22 -3.56 26.41
C GLU A 700 -22.10 -2.80 27.43
N GLY A 701 -23.42 -2.83 27.24
CA GLY A 701 -24.37 -1.95 27.95
C GLY A 701 -24.23 -1.92 29.47
N SER A 702 -24.10 -3.08 30.13
CA SER A 702 -23.95 -3.09 31.60
C SER A 702 -22.67 -2.40 32.05
N ARG A 703 -21.53 -2.69 31.40
CA ARG A 703 -20.25 -2.05 31.69
C ARG A 703 -20.32 -0.54 31.49
N SER A 704 -20.86 -0.10 30.36
CA SER A 704 -20.96 1.33 30.05
C SER A 704 -21.87 2.08 31.02
N MET A 705 -23.02 1.50 31.39
CA MET A 705 -23.92 2.07 32.41
C MET A 705 -23.25 2.13 33.79
N TYR A 706 -22.51 1.10 34.19
CA TYR A 706 -21.82 1.11 35.49
C TYR A 706 -20.65 2.10 35.54
N ARG A 707 -19.87 2.20 34.45
CA ARG A 707 -18.85 3.25 34.27
C ARG A 707 -19.47 4.63 34.38
N MET A 708 -20.62 4.83 33.74
CA MET A 708 -21.37 6.08 33.81
C MET A 708 -21.81 6.40 35.24
N MET A 709 -22.36 5.44 36.00
CA MET A 709 -22.74 5.67 37.39
C MET A 709 -21.55 6.16 38.25
N ARG A 710 -20.39 5.54 38.09
CA ARG A 710 -19.16 5.97 38.77
C ARG A 710 -18.68 7.34 38.32
N HIS A 711 -18.66 7.58 37.02
CA HIS A 711 -18.27 8.88 36.49
C HIS A 711 -19.23 9.99 36.99
N ALA A 712 -20.53 9.73 37.03
CA ALA A 712 -21.52 10.65 37.59
C ALA A 712 -21.28 10.89 39.10
N GLN A 713 -20.98 9.85 39.87
CA GLN A 713 -20.59 9.96 41.28
C GLN A 713 -19.34 10.85 41.47
N ASP A 714 -18.31 10.67 40.64
CA ASP A 714 -17.09 11.49 40.67
C ASP A 714 -17.34 12.96 40.29
N LEU A 715 -18.35 13.22 39.46
CA LEU A 715 -18.86 14.56 39.17
C LEU A 715 -19.73 15.15 40.29
N GLY A 716 -20.08 14.35 41.30
CA GLY A 716 -20.86 14.76 42.46
C GLY A 716 -22.37 14.64 42.27
N ALA A 717 -22.83 13.76 41.39
CA ALA A 717 -24.25 13.37 41.33
C ALA A 717 -24.67 12.66 42.61
N ASP A 718 -25.91 12.83 43.05
CA ASP A 718 -26.48 12.02 44.13
C ASP A 718 -27.08 10.70 43.62
N LEU A 719 -27.54 9.85 44.54
CA LEU A 719 -28.08 8.53 44.20
C LEU A 719 -29.31 8.64 43.28
N ASP A 720 -30.20 9.60 43.51
CA ASP A 720 -31.42 9.75 42.72
C ASP A 720 -31.08 10.20 41.29
N GLU A 721 -30.12 11.11 41.15
CA GLU A 721 -29.59 11.55 39.85
C GLU A 721 -28.95 10.40 39.07
N VAL A 722 -28.18 9.53 39.72
CA VAL A 722 -27.55 8.37 39.08
C VAL A 722 -28.58 7.32 38.67
N LEU A 723 -29.57 7.04 39.51
CA LEU A 723 -30.64 6.10 39.18
C LEU A 723 -31.51 6.61 38.02
N GLN A 724 -31.81 7.90 37.97
CA GLN A 724 -32.51 8.50 36.83
C GLN A 724 -31.70 8.39 35.55
N LEU A 725 -30.38 8.62 35.62
CA LEU A 725 -29.50 8.52 34.45
C LEU A 725 -29.44 7.09 33.88
N LEU A 726 -29.54 6.05 34.73
CA LEU A 726 -29.68 4.66 34.25
C LEU A 726 -30.95 4.47 33.42
N GLU A 727 -32.09 5.01 33.87
CA GLU A 727 -33.35 4.94 33.12
C GLU A 727 -33.22 5.67 31.78
N ASP A 728 -32.65 6.88 31.81
CA ASP A 728 -32.51 7.73 30.62
C ASP A 728 -31.69 7.04 29.52
N VAL A 729 -30.61 6.34 29.87
CA VAL A 729 -29.81 5.56 28.92
C VAL A 729 -30.59 4.32 28.44
N ASN A 730 -31.27 3.62 29.35
CA ASN A 730 -32.01 2.41 29.00
C ASN A 730 -33.17 2.67 28.04
N ASP A 731 -33.86 3.79 28.23
CA ASP A 731 -34.96 4.27 27.38
C ASP A 731 -34.44 4.81 26.02
N TYR A 732 -33.20 5.29 25.97
CA TYR A 732 -32.58 5.76 24.73
C TYR A 732 -32.25 4.62 23.76
N TRP A 733 -31.89 3.44 24.28
CA TRP A 733 -31.51 2.31 23.44
C TRP A 733 -32.70 1.74 22.65
N GLU A 734 -32.47 1.41 21.37
CA GLU A 734 -33.47 0.76 20.50
C GLU A 734 -33.96 -0.58 21.09
N SER A 735 -33.07 -1.28 21.79
CA SER A 735 -33.38 -2.49 22.56
C SER A 735 -33.00 -2.29 24.02
N PRO A 736 -33.94 -1.88 24.89
CA PRO A 736 -33.69 -1.69 26.32
C PRO A 736 -33.17 -2.96 27.00
N MET A 737 -32.38 -2.76 28.05
CA MET A 737 -31.91 -3.84 28.92
C MET A 737 -33.09 -4.51 29.64
N PRO A 738 -33.10 -5.85 29.77
CA PRO A 738 -34.13 -6.53 30.55
C PRO A 738 -34.18 -6.04 31.99
N GLU A 739 -35.38 -5.86 32.53
CA GLU A 739 -35.63 -5.29 33.87
C GLU A 739 -34.84 -6.00 34.98
N GLU A 740 -34.70 -7.33 34.94
CA GLU A 740 -33.93 -8.08 35.93
C GLU A 740 -32.45 -7.65 35.95
N ARG A 741 -31.87 -7.36 34.79
CA ARG A 741 -30.48 -6.94 34.65
C ARG A 741 -30.31 -5.45 34.99
N LEU A 742 -31.31 -4.62 34.69
CA LEU A 742 -31.34 -3.22 35.10
C LEU A 742 -31.47 -3.08 36.62
N GLU A 743 -32.31 -3.88 37.29
CA GLU A 743 -32.42 -3.85 38.76
C GLU A 743 -31.09 -4.24 39.44
N LYS A 744 -30.34 -5.19 38.87
CA LYS A 744 -28.98 -5.50 39.34
C LYS A 744 -28.04 -4.30 39.24
N LEU A 745 -28.13 -3.50 38.16
CA LEU A 745 -27.36 -2.24 38.06
C LEU A 745 -27.84 -1.20 39.07
N ARG A 746 -29.15 -1.10 39.34
CA ARG A 746 -29.68 -0.21 40.40
C ARG A 746 -29.12 -0.61 41.77
N ASP A 747 -29.09 -1.90 42.09
CA ASP A 747 -28.51 -2.42 43.33
C ASP A 747 -27.00 -2.18 43.43
N GLN A 748 -26.28 -2.24 42.31
CA GLN A 748 -24.87 -1.84 42.24
C GLN A 748 -24.72 -0.33 42.47
N GLY A 749 -25.57 0.50 41.85
CA GLY A 749 -25.61 1.94 42.07
C GLY A 749 -25.86 2.30 43.53
N ARG A 750 -26.82 1.62 44.19
CA ARG A 750 -27.10 1.78 45.63
C ARG A 750 -25.91 1.42 46.52
N ARG A 751 -24.99 0.55 46.08
CA ARG A 751 -23.76 0.21 46.82
C ARG A 751 -22.60 1.18 46.57
N LEU A 752 -22.66 1.98 45.51
CA LEU A 752 -21.65 3.01 45.24
C LEU A 752 -21.75 4.18 46.24
N PHE A 753 -22.97 4.51 46.66
CA PHE A 753 -23.31 5.59 47.59
C PHE A 753 -23.48 5.08 49.02
#